data_AF-A0A7S4GDB5-F1
#
_entry.id   AF-A0A7S4GDB5-F1
#
_cell.length_a   1.000
_cell.length_b   1.000
_cell.length_c   1.000
_cell.angle_alpha   90.00
_cell.angle_beta   90.00
_cell.angle_gamma   90.00
#
_symmetry.space_group_name_H-M   'P 1'
#
loop_
_entity.id
_entity.type
_entity.pdbx_description
1 polymer ?
#
loop_
_entity_poly.entity_id
_entity_poly.type
_entity_poly.pdbx_seq_one_letter_code
_entity_poly.pdbx_strand_id
1 'polypeptide(L)'
;AMAVGAVLLWGSSRAPRQSRVAAADLTHGAVPAPLMAMAATTGVVAEEAEAEESLQDKAFQSAFLKTMAERGFLHQCTNADALDEQMCKGPVVAYLGFDATADSLHVGSLLQIMILRHLQQSGHKPIVLIGGGTSKVGDPSGKDASRQMMTEETIRKNMDGISQVFKKFLTFGDGPTDAVMVNNDDWLGSLQYLEFLRDYGRLFTINRMLTFESVKQRLERESPLTFLEFNYMLLQAYDFVELNRRYGATVQMGGSDQWGNIINGIELGRRLGQPDLFGVTAPLITTSDGRKMGKSASGAVWLNADKLAPFDYWQFWRNTTDADVIRFLKLFTELDLARIEELSALQGADINKAKKILADETTRMLHGAECLQQIHEAAQAQFAGGKGATDALPKVVVDEGKVAAGMKVVQLYVDCGFCKSQSEARRLIQGGGARLNDEQIKDVNLLVTPEVFGEGAVKLSSGKKKHVMVEMGAAAVAMAATTGQKEAPVEDAVAAAPAADKFYVTTPIYYVNDVPHIGHAYTTIACDCLARFNRLDGVDQVHFLTGTDEHGQKVQESSEKFGMAPGEYVGMRAKRFEELAEALGASHDDFIRTTQARHARAATKLWNVLMDKGEIYLGQYEGWYSVRDEAFYSAKEIVDGKAPTGAPVEWVVEPSYFFRLSAWQDKLLAWYDAHADCVLPISRRNEVLGFLRENDLMDLSVSRTSFDWGIPVPNDPKHVMYVWLDALANYLTAAGYGQGAAVDGPETFADAEGFGARWPAQLHVVGKDILRFHAIYWPCMLMAAGLEPPKRVFAHGWWTKDGQKISKSLGNVIDPFELLETYGVDATRYFLMAEVGFGADGDFSHDRLTVRVNTQLCNGLGNLCNRVLSICFKNCDKAVPVLDDAAEYTAADEELLALAGGLLGRMRAHMDVQALNKAADEIFAVCDAANKYVEEMAPWGLKKTDPARMRVVLYVSLEVVRHLAICLTPFTPGLSGRILDAVGVPPEPEARSFAALTPGAPPLQQGTPIPKPQPLVPRIEQQTE
;
A
#
# COMPACT_ATOMS: atom_id res chain seq x y z
N ALA A 1 28.57 -62.78 36.39
CA ALA A 1 27.72 -63.40 37.43
C ALA A 1 26.27 -63.23 36.97
N MET A 2 25.71 -64.24 36.28
CA MET A 2 24.74 -65.24 36.78
C MET A 2 23.40 -64.60 37.19
N ALA A 3 22.21 -65.01 36.74
CA ALA A 3 21.75 -66.16 35.95
C ALA A 3 20.29 -65.85 35.45
N VAL A 4 19.86 -66.13 34.20
CA VAL A 4 19.41 -67.38 33.52
C VAL A 4 17.87 -67.54 33.43
N GLY A 5 17.40 -67.86 32.22
CA GLY A 5 16.17 -68.60 31.86
C GLY A 5 15.69 -68.29 30.43
N ALA A 6 16.26 -68.82 29.33
CA ALA A 6 16.08 -70.15 28.68
C ALA A 6 14.62 -70.42 28.20
N VAL A 7 14.26 -70.28 26.90
CA VAL A 7 14.43 -71.15 25.69
C VAL A 7 13.33 -72.22 25.50
N LEU A 8 12.72 -72.25 24.29
CA LEU A 8 12.35 -73.41 23.42
C LEU A 8 11.50 -72.86 22.22
N LEU A 9 11.82 -72.89 20.92
CA LEU A 9 12.27 -73.87 19.90
C LEU A 9 11.16 -74.57 19.08
N TRP A 10 11.45 -74.70 17.77
CA TRP A 10 10.86 -75.52 16.67
C TRP A 10 9.72 -74.92 15.83
N GLY A 11 9.69 -75.06 14.50
CA GLY A 11 10.55 -75.80 13.56
C GLY A 11 10.05 -75.65 12.11
N SER A 12 10.94 -75.84 11.15
CA SER A 12 10.73 -75.77 9.70
C SER A 12 10.40 -77.14 9.09
N SER A 13 9.66 -77.20 7.97
CA SER A 13 10.01 -78.02 6.77
C SER A 13 8.93 -78.11 5.67
N ARG A 14 9.39 -77.81 4.42
CA ARG A 14 9.19 -78.49 3.12
C ARG A 14 7.78 -78.82 2.53
N ALA A 15 7.44 -78.05 1.48
CA ALA A 15 7.25 -78.46 0.06
C ALA A 15 6.08 -79.43 -0.35
N PRO A 16 5.80 -79.69 -1.67
CA PRO A 16 4.82 -78.96 -2.51
C PRO A 16 3.85 -79.87 -3.33
N ARG A 17 2.87 -79.27 -4.05
CA ARG A 17 2.23 -79.69 -5.35
C ARG A 17 0.72 -79.45 -5.41
N GLN A 18 0.27 -78.58 -6.33
CA GLN A 18 -0.46 -78.88 -7.60
C GLN A 18 -1.82 -79.58 -7.44
N SER A 19 -2.91 -78.90 -7.83
CA SER A 19 -3.59 -79.06 -9.14
C SER A 19 -5.06 -78.57 -9.15
N ARG A 20 -5.40 -77.84 -10.23
CA ARG A 20 -6.66 -77.75 -11.01
C ARG A 20 -8.03 -77.90 -10.32
N VAL A 21 -8.97 -76.98 -10.59
CA VAL A 21 -9.95 -76.98 -11.73
C VAL A 21 -10.89 -75.75 -11.66
N ALA A 22 -11.16 -75.24 -12.87
CA ALA A 22 -12.14 -74.30 -13.43
C ALA A 22 -13.45 -73.84 -12.72
N ALA A 23 -13.73 -72.55 -13.02
CA ALA A 23 -14.98 -71.92 -13.49
C ALA A 23 -16.19 -71.69 -12.55
N ALA A 24 -16.53 -70.40 -12.33
CA ALA A 24 -17.72 -69.71 -12.87
C ALA A 24 -18.17 -68.54 -11.97
N ASP A 25 -18.09 -67.33 -12.54
CA ASP A 25 -18.99 -66.17 -12.49
C ASP A 25 -19.67 -65.59 -11.23
N LEU A 26 -19.61 -64.25 -11.23
CA LEU A 26 -20.57 -63.22 -10.77
C LEU A 26 -20.56 -62.69 -9.31
N THR A 27 -20.24 -61.39 -9.28
CA THR A 27 -20.86 -60.28 -8.51
C THR A 27 -20.29 -59.84 -7.15
N HIS A 28 -19.89 -58.57 -7.16
CA HIS A 28 -19.90 -57.51 -6.14
C HIS A 28 -19.35 -57.76 -4.73
N GLY A 29 -18.35 -56.94 -4.41
CA GLY A 29 -18.34 -56.15 -3.18
C GLY A 29 -17.20 -56.45 -2.21
N ALA A 30 -16.38 -55.42 -1.99
CA ALA A 30 -15.67 -55.06 -0.74
C ALA A 30 -14.13 -54.91 -0.87
N VAL A 31 -13.71 -53.65 -0.71
CA VAL A 31 -12.59 -53.08 0.06
C VAL A 31 -11.27 -53.87 0.14
N PRO A 32 -10.13 -53.19 -0.10
CA PRO A 32 -9.10 -53.22 0.95
C PRO A 32 -8.38 -51.88 1.17
N ALA A 33 -8.02 -51.63 2.43
CA ALA A 33 -6.80 -50.92 2.83
C ALA A 33 -5.96 -51.91 3.66
N PRO A 34 -4.66 -51.70 3.93
CA PRO A 34 -3.79 -50.60 3.52
C PRO A 34 -2.48 -51.08 2.85
N LEU A 35 -1.93 -50.29 1.91
CA LEU A 35 -0.56 -50.45 1.44
C LEU A 35 0.37 -49.56 2.29
N MET A 36 0.90 -50.14 3.38
CA MET A 36 2.20 -49.73 3.90
C MET A 36 3.28 -50.45 3.08
N ALA A 37 4.38 -49.73 2.85
CA ALA A 37 5.64 -50.15 2.22
C ALA A 37 5.72 -50.05 0.68
N MET A 38 5.96 -48.82 0.19
CA MET A 38 7.17 -48.56 -0.61
C MET A 38 7.78 -47.24 -0.15
N ALA A 39 8.77 -47.35 0.72
CA ALA A 39 9.75 -46.30 0.94
C ALA A 39 10.75 -46.28 -0.22
N ALA A 40 11.32 -45.10 -0.46
CA ALA A 40 12.46 -44.81 -1.33
C ALA A 40 12.17 -44.71 -2.84
N THR A 41 11.55 -43.59 -3.25
CA THR A 41 11.98 -42.76 -4.41
C THR A 41 11.00 -41.59 -4.57
N THR A 42 11.02 -40.63 -3.65
CA THR A 42 10.41 -39.32 -3.91
C THR A 42 11.55 -38.34 -4.12
N GLY A 43 11.95 -38.21 -5.39
CA GLY A 43 12.54 -36.96 -5.85
C GLY A 43 11.58 -35.85 -5.44
N VAL A 44 12.05 -35.00 -4.54
CA VAL A 44 11.51 -33.66 -4.35
C VAL A 44 11.52 -33.06 -5.75
N VAL A 45 10.38 -32.59 -6.26
CA VAL A 45 10.42 -31.57 -7.31
C VAL A 45 10.96 -30.34 -6.58
N ALA A 46 12.28 -30.30 -6.49
CA ALA A 46 13.01 -29.11 -6.12
C ALA A 46 12.58 -28.02 -7.11
N GLU A 47 12.56 -26.77 -6.66
CA GLU A 47 12.66 -25.63 -7.55
C GLU A 47 13.99 -25.72 -8.30
N GLU A 48 14.09 -26.62 -9.27
CA GLU A 48 14.97 -26.45 -10.40
C GLU A 48 14.14 -25.65 -11.40
N ALA A 49 14.13 -24.32 -11.21
CA ALA A 49 14.34 -23.50 -12.38
C ALA A 49 15.72 -23.91 -12.86
N GLU A 50 15.77 -24.88 -13.79
CA GLU A 50 17.01 -25.22 -14.45
C GLU A 50 17.63 -23.91 -14.95
N ALA A 51 18.96 -23.82 -14.87
CA ALA A 51 19.70 -22.69 -15.40
C ALA A 51 19.51 -22.68 -16.93
N GLU A 52 18.41 -22.10 -17.39
CA GLU A 52 17.89 -22.31 -18.74
C GLU A 52 17.71 -20.99 -19.48
N GLU A 53 18.01 -21.08 -20.76
CA GLU A 53 17.64 -20.16 -21.84
C GLU A 53 16.31 -19.43 -21.54
N SER A 54 16.32 -18.11 -21.67
CA SER A 54 15.11 -17.29 -21.57
C SER A 54 13.99 -17.91 -22.40
N LEU A 55 12.85 -18.20 -21.78
CA LEU A 55 11.68 -18.78 -22.46
C LEU A 55 11.23 -17.94 -23.68
N GLN A 56 11.59 -16.66 -23.73
CA GLN A 56 11.32 -15.79 -24.88
C GLN A 56 12.24 -16.06 -26.07
N ASP A 57 13.44 -16.57 -25.82
CA ASP A 57 14.47 -16.84 -26.82
C ASP A 57 14.48 -18.32 -27.26
N LYS A 58 13.71 -19.17 -26.58
CA LYS A 58 13.56 -20.60 -26.90
C LYS A 58 12.85 -20.81 -28.23
N ALA A 59 13.45 -21.64 -29.09
CA ALA A 59 12.93 -21.94 -30.43
C ALA A 59 11.84 -23.04 -30.40
N PHE A 60 10.59 -22.64 -30.13
CA PHE A 60 9.42 -23.53 -30.14
C PHE A 60 9.03 -24.02 -31.54
N GLN A 61 8.61 -25.28 -31.63
CA GLN A 61 8.08 -25.90 -32.86
C GLN A 61 6.57 -25.71 -33.00
N SER A 62 5.83 -25.69 -31.89
CA SER A 62 4.39 -25.49 -31.92
C SER A 62 4.04 -24.04 -32.29
N ALA A 63 3.05 -23.89 -33.17
CA ALA A 63 2.61 -22.58 -33.65
C ALA A 63 2.14 -21.67 -32.51
N PHE A 64 1.52 -22.25 -31.48
CA PHE A 64 1.01 -21.50 -30.34
C PHE A 64 2.14 -20.97 -29.45
N LEU A 65 3.05 -21.82 -28.96
CA LEU A 65 4.12 -21.36 -28.05
C LEU A 65 5.08 -20.42 -28.76
N LYS A 66 5.35 -20.63 -30.05
CA LYS A 66 6.10 -19.68 -30.88
C LYS A 66 5.42 -18.31 -30.92
N THR A 67 4.11 -18.27 -31.17
CA THR A 67 3.33 -17.01 -31.16
C THR A 67 3.36 -16.34 -29.78
N MET A 68 3.27 -17.14 -28.70
CA MET A 68 3.32 -16.63 -27.32
C MET A 68 4.68 -16.02 -26.96
N ALA A 69 5.79 -16.64 -27.39
CA ALA A 69 7.12 -16.10 -27.21
C ALA A 69 7.33 -14.81 -28.02
N GLU A 70 7.12 -14.86 -29.34
CA GLU A 70 7.42 -13.74 -30.25
C GLU A 70 6.60 -12.47 -29.97
N ARG A 71 5.37 -12.63 -29.48
CA ARG A 71 4.48 -11.51 -29.12
C ARG A 71 4.61 -11.06 -27.67
N GLY A 72 5.39 -11.75 -26.84
CA GLY A 72 5.67 -11.37 -25.45
C GLY A 72 4.57 -11.76 -24.45
N PHE A 73 3.83 -12.82 -24.73
CA PHE A 73 2.84 -13.37 -23.80
C PHE A 73 3.42 -14.42 -22.84
N LEU A 74 4.56 -15.04 -23.16
CA LEU A 74 5.11 -16.14 -22.35
C LEU A 74 5.94 -15.60 -21.16
N HIS A 75 5.53 -15.95 -19.94
CA HIS A 75 6.25 -15.61 -18.71
C HIS A 75 6.79 -16.85 -17.97
N GLN A 76 5.93 -17.81 -17.63
CA GLN A 76 6.33 -19.08 -17.01
C GLN A 76 5.63 -20.26 -17.69
N CYS A 77 6.29 -21.42 -17.69
CA CYS A 77 5.74 -22.68 -18.18
C CYS A 77 6.27 -23.85 -17.33
N THR A 78 5.43 -24.83 -16.98
CA THR A 78 5.85 -25.92 -16.08
C THR A 78 6.82 -26.91 -16.72
N ASN A 79 6.59 -27.29 -17.98
CA ASN A 79 7.52 -28.08 -18.79
C ASN A 79 7.32 -27.68 -20.25
N ALA A 80 8.15 -26.75 -20.71
CA ALA A 80 7.98 -26.11 -22.02
C ALA A 80 8.21 -27.08 -23.19
N ASP A 81 9.18 -27.99 -23.07
CA ASP A 81 9.50 -28.95 -24.14
C ASP A 81 8.43 -30.02 -24.30
N ALA A 82 7.96 -30.61 -23.20
CA ALA A 82 6.90 -31.61 -23.26
C ALA A 82 5.57 -31.01 -23.75
N LEU A 83 5.29 -29.75 -23.37
CA LEU A 83 4.12 -29.03 -23.87
C LEU A 83 4.25 -28.73 -25.37
N ASP A 84 5.42 -28.26 -25.82
CA ASP A 84 5.68 -27.98 -27.23
C ASP A 84 5.53 -29.26 -28.09
N GLU A 85 6.08 -30.38 -27.62
CA GLU A 85 5.93 -31.68 -28.26
C GLU A 85 4.47 -32.14 -28.30
N GLN A 86 3.71 -31.96 -27.21
CA GLN A 86 2.29 -32.31 -27.15
C GLN A 86 1.47 -31.46 -28.13
N MET A 87 1.70 -30.15 -28.17
CA MET A 87 1.01 -29.24 -29.08
C MET A 87 1.36 -29.50 -30.55
N CYS A 88 2.53 -30.09 -30.85
CA CYS A 88 2.86 -30.55 -32.21
C CYS A 88 2.10 -31.81 -32.65
N LYS A 89 1.67 -32.67 -31.72
CA LYS A 89 1.03 -33.97 -32.02
C LYS A 89 -0.44 -33.84 -32.41
N GLY A 90 -1.11 -32.76 -32.02
CA GLY A 90 -2.52 -32.55 -32.35
C GLY A 90 -3.19 -31.48 -31.48
N PRO A 91 -4.52 -31.30 -31.61
CA PRO A 91 -5.27 -30.33 -30.82
C PRO A 91 -5.13 -30.60 -29.32
N VAL A 92 -4.82 -29.55 -28.57
CA VAL A 92 -4.73 -29.56 -27.11
C VAL A 92 -5.90 -28.75 -26.58
N VAL A 93 -6.48 -29.18 -25.46
CA VAL A 93 -7.56 -28.46 -24.80
C VAL A 93 -6.97 -27.66 -23.66
N ALA A 94 -7.13 -26.33 -23.71
CA ALA A 94 -6.59 -25.42 -22.70
C ALA A 94 -7.64 -24.43 -22.22
N TYR A 95 -7.54 -23.98 -20.97
CA TYR A 95 -8.55 -23.10 -20.37
C TYR A 95 -7.99 -21.87 -19.67
N LEU A 96 -8.85 -20.85 -19.57
CA LEU A 96 -8.70 -19.66 -18.74
C LEU A 96 -10.00 -19.42 -17.95
N GLY A 97 -9.87 -19.08 -16.67
CA GLY A 97 -10.97 -18.80 -15.76
C GLY A 97 -11.33 -17.32 -15.67
N PHE A 98 -12.64 -17.02 -15.61
CA PHE A 98 -13.18 -15.67 -15.48
C PHE A 98 -14.34 -15.64 -14.49
N ASP A 99 -14.21 -14.88 -13.40
CA ASP A 99 -15.29 -14.72 -12.42
C ASP A 99 -16.34 -13.72 -12.88
N ALA A 100 -17.61 -14.06 -12.71
CA ALA A 100 -18.79 -13.30 -13.13
C ALA A 100 -19.12 -12.13 -12.19
N THR A 101 -18.12 -11.31 -11.90
CA THR A 101 -18.19 -10.22 -10.90
C THR A 101 -18.77 -8.92 -11.46
N ALA A 102 -18.84 -8.79 -12.78
CA ALA A 102 -19.51 -7.71 -13.51
C ALA A 102 -20.10 -8.25 -14.83
N ASP A 103 -21.06 -7.52 -15.40
CA ASP A 103 -21.74 -7.78 -16.69
C ASP A 103 -20.93 -7.36 -17.92
N SER A 104 -19.66 -7.06 -17.75
CA SER A 104 -18.68 -6.92 -18.82
C SER A 104 -17.28 -7.19 -18.29
N LEU A 105 -16.40 -7.64 -19.17
CA LEU A 105 -14.95 -7.56 -18.94
C LEU A 105 -14.44 -6.15 -19.27
N HIS A 106 -13.24 -5.82 -18.82
CA HIS A 106 -12.54 -4.57 -19.14
C HIS A 106 -11.23 -4.85 -19.88
N VAL A 107 -10.57 -3.82 -20.42
CA VAL A 107 -9.31 -3.97 -21.20
C VAL A 107 -8.23 -4.79 -20.47
N GLY A 108 -8.15 -4.74 -19.14
CA GLY A 108 -7.21 -5.61 -18.39
C GLY A 108 -7.41 -7.13 -18.60
N SER A 109 -8.61 -7.57 -18.97
CA SER A 109 -8.91 -8.97 -19.31
C SER A 109 -8.61 -9.30 -20.77
N LEU A 110 -8.39 -8.29 -21.63
CA LEU A 110 -8.20 -8.47 -23.06
C LEU A 110 -6.94 -9.30 -23.37
N LEU A 111 -5.92 -9.23 -22.52
CA LEU A 111 -4.71 -10.04 -22.68
C LEU A 111 -5.04 -11.54 -22.66
N GLN A 112 -5.83 -11.98 -21.68
CA GLN A 112 -6.25 -13.36 -21.52
C GLN A 112 -7.15 -13.81 -22.68
N ILE A 113 -8.03 -12.92 -23.16
CA ILE A 113 -8.87 -13.17 -24.34
C ILE A 113 -8.00 -13.39 -25.58
N MET A 114 -6.96 -12.57 -25.77
CA MET A 114 -6.03 -12.70 -26.90
C MET A 114 -5.22 -13.99 -26.85
N ILE A 115 -4.84 -14.48 -25.66
CA ILE A 115 -4.20 -15.79 -25.50
C ILE A 115 -5.12 -16.91 -25.99
N LEU A 116 -6.40 -16.92 -25.56
CA LEU A 116 -7.38 -17.93 -26.03
C LEU A 116 -7.61 -17.83 -27.55
N ARG A 117 -7.60 -16.61 -28.09
CA ARG A 117 -7.78 -16.39 -29.52
C ARG A 117 -6.60 -16.94 -30.32
N HIS A 118 -5.37 -16.66 -29.89
CA HIS A 118 -4.18 -17.24 -30.53
C HIS A 118 -4.13 -18.77 -30.36
N LEU A 119 -4.55 -19.31 -29.22
CA LEU A 119 -4.70 -20.75 -29.02
C LEU A 119 -5.63 -21.37 -30.07
N GLN A 120 -6.80 -20.77 -30.29
CA GLN A 120 -7.75 -21.24 -31.29
C GLN A 120 -7.19 -21.14 -32.71
N GLN A 121 -6.53 -20.03 -33.05
CA GLN A 121 -5.91 -19.83 -34.36
C GLN A 121 -4.77 -20.81 -34.65
N SER A 122 -4.08 -21.28 -33.61
CA SER A 122 -3.06 -22.32 -33.72
C SER A 122 -3.62 -23.74 -33.81
N GLY A 123 -4.96 -23.90 -33.88
CA GLY A 123 -5.59 -25.21 -34.08
C GLY A 123 -5.82 -26.00 -32.77
N HIS A 124 -5.85 -25.31 -31.63
CA HIS A 124 -6.15 -25.91 -30.33
C HIS A 124 -7.54 -25.47 -29.84
N LYS A 125 -8.05 -26.13 -28.79
CA LYS A 125 -9.42 -25.93 -28.31
C LYS A 125 -9.42 -25.09 -27.02
N PRO A 126 -9.88 -23.83 -27.06
CA PRO A 126 -10.04 -23.02 -25.85
C PRO A 126 -11.30 -23.41 -25.06
N ILE A 127 -11.16 -23.46 -23.73
CA ILE A 127 -12.27 -23.45 -22.78
C ILE A 127 -12.29 -22.09 -22.09
N VAL A 128 -13.41 -21.39 -22.19
CA VAL A 128 -13.73 -20.24 -21.35
C VAL A 128 -14.44 -20.76 -20.11
N LEU A 129 -13.72 -20.88 -19.00
CA LEU A 129 -14.30 -21.27 -17.72
C LEU A 129 -14.92 -20.03 -17.05
N ILE A 130 -16.23 -20.03 -16.90
CA ILE A 130 -16.94 -19.01 -16.15
C ILE A 130 -17.11 -19.47 -14.70
N GLY A 131 -16.63 -18.65 -13.78
CA GLY A 131 -16.63 -18.93 -12.34
C GLY A 131 -17.97 -18.71 -11.67
N GLY A 132 -19.07 -19.30 -12.13
CA GLY A 132 -20.39 -19.07 -11.54
C GLY A 132 -20.50 -19.55 -10.09
N GLY A 133 -19.92 -20.70 -9.76
CA GLY A 133 -19.85 -21.25 -8.40
C GLY A 133 -18.87 -20.47 -7.52
N THR A 134 -17.67 -20.17 -8.05
CA THR A 134 -16.66 -19.35 -7.35
C THR A 134 -17.12 -17.91 -7.10
N SER A 135 -17.96 -17.36 -7.99
CA SER A 135 -18.56 -16.02 -7.82
C SER A 135 -19.60 -15.96 -6.70
N LYS A 136 -20.24 -17.08 -6.33
CA LYS A 136 -21.12 -17.17 -5.15
C LYS A 136 -20.34 -17.05 -3.84
N VAL A 137 -19.11 -17.56 -3.84
CA VAL A 137 -18.19 -17.57 -2.70
C VAL A 137 -17.46 -16.22 -2.59
N GLY A 138 -17.02 -15.67 -3.73
CA GLY A 138 -16.32 -14.39 -3.83
C GLY A 138 -14.79 -14.55 -3.93
N ASP A 139 -14.19 -13.96 -4.97
CA ASP A 139 -12.74 -14.02 -5.23
C ASP A 139 -11.94 -13.09 -4.27
N PRO A 140 -10.94 -13.62 -3.54
CA PRO A 140 -10.04 -12.87 -2.66
C PRO A 140 -9.27 -11.72 -3.30
N SER A 141 -9.13 -11.65 -4.63
CA SER A 141 -8.14 -10.88 -5.41
C SER A 141 -7.70 -9.49 -4.88
N GLY A 142 -6.95 -9.45 -3.78
CA GLY A 142 -6.25 -8.28 -3.25
C GLY A 142 -7.08 -7.00 -3.07
N LYS A 143 -8.37 -7.08 -2.74
CA LYS A 143 -9.20 -5.90 -2.40
C LYS A 143 -9.50 -5.90 -0.90
N ASP A 144 -9.17 -4.81 -0.21
CA ASP A 144 -9.33 -4.60 1.25
C ASP A 144 -10.79 -4.54 1.74
N ALA A 145 -11.76 -4.90 0.91
CA ALA A 145 -13.17 -4.92 1.27
C ALA A 145 -13.77 -6.30 0.99
N SER A 146 -14.45 -6.87 1.99
CA SER A 146 -15.33 -8.03 1.79
C SER A 146 -16.38 -7.66 0.73
N ARG A 147 -16.36 -8.36 -0.41
CA ARG A 147 -17.32 -8.11 -1.49
C ARG A 147 -18.73 -8.50 -1.03
N GLN A 148 -19.72 -7.74 -1.48
CA GLN A 148 -21.13 -8.12 -1.32
C GLN A 148 -21.38 -9.44 -2.07
N MET A 149 -21.99 -10.42 -1.40
CA MET A 149 -22.41 -11.67 -2.03
C MET A 149 -23.45 -11.37 -3.13
N MET A 150 -23.20 -11.88 -4.33
CA MET A 150 -24.03 -11.62 -5.51
C MET A 150 -25.18 -12.62 -5.57
N THR A 151 -26.38 -12.17 -5.95
CA THR A 151 -27.50 -13.08 -6.19
C THR A 151 -27.25 -13.94 -7.43
N GLU A 152 -27.84 -15.14 -7.50
CA GLU A 152 -27.73 -16.01 -8.69
C GLU A 152 -28.24 -15.32 -9.96
N GLU A 153 -29.24 -14.45 -9.84
CA GLU A 153 -29.75 -13.63 -10.94
C GLU A 153 -28.69 -12.64 -11.46
N THR A 154 -27.97 -11.99 -10.55
CA THR A 154 -26.88 -11.07 -10.93
C THR A 154 -25.73 -11.82 -11.57
N ILE A 155 -25.36 -12.99 -11.02
CA ILE A 155 -24.32 -13.85 -11.59
C ILE A 155 -24.73 -14.24 -13.02
N ARG A 156 -25.96 -14.70 -13.24
CA ARG A 156 -26.44 -15.07 -14.58
C ARG A 156 -26.38 -13.90 -15.56
N LYS A 157 -26.89 -12.72 -15.17
CA LYS A 157 -26.78 -11.51 -15.98
C LYS A 157 -25.32 -11.20 -16.35
N ASN A 158 -24.42 -11.37 -15.39
CA ASN A 158 -23.01 -11.11 -15.61
C ASN A 158 -22.37 -12.11 -16.58
N MET A 159 -22.69 -13.39 -16.44
CA MET A 159 -22.26 -14.44 -17.35
C MET A 159 -22.72 -14.16 -18.78
N ASP A 160 -23.99 -13.74 -18.96
CA ASP A 160 -24.54 -13.39 -20.27
C ASP A 160 -23.77 -12.22 -20.90
N GLY A 161 -23.48 -11.18 -20.12
CA GLY A 161 -22.70 -10.01 -20.55
C GLY A 161 -21.26 -10.36 -20.92
N ILE A 162 -20.58 -11.19 -20.13
CA ILE A 162 -19.23 -11.68 -20.42
C ILE A 162 -19.21 -12.55 -21.69
N SER A 163 -20.23 -13.40 -21.87
CA SER A 163 -20.35 -14.28 -23.05
C SER A 163 -20.37 -13.49 -24.36
N GLN A 164 -21.02 -12.32 -24.37
CA GLN A 164 -21.05 -11.46 -25.57
C GLN A 164 -19.66 -10.98 -26.00
N VAL A 165 -18.77 -10.70 -25.04
CA VAL A 165 -17.39 -10.30 -25.34
C VAL A 165 -16.66 -11.45 -26.04
N PHE A 166 -16.67 -12.65 -25.47
CA PHE A 166 -15.92 -13.78 -26.03
C PHE A 166 -16.40 -14.17 -27.43
N LYS A 167 -17.69 -14.05 -27.73
CA LYS A 167 -18.25 -14.29 -29.08
C LYS A 167 -17.67 -13.37 -30.16
N LYS A 168 -17.04 -12.25 -29.79
CA LYS A 168 -16.31 -11.37 -30.73
C LYS A 168 -14.92 -11.90 -31.06
N PHE A 169 -14.30 -12.64 -30.15
CA PHE A 169 -12.90 -13.09 -30.27
C PHE A 169 -12.74 -14.58 -30.56
N LEU A 170 -13.74 -15.41 -30.26
CA LEU A 170 -13.68 -16.86 -30.39
C LEU A 170 -14.86 -17.40 -31.19
N THR A 171 -14.60 -18.46 -31.95
CA THR A 171 -15.64 -19.25 -32.62
C THR A 171 -16.07 -20.37 -31.68
N PHE A 172 -17.35 -20.39 -31.29
CA PHE A 172 -17.93 -21.41 -30.41
C PHE A 172 -18.69 -22.47 -31.21
N GLY A 173 -18.62 -23.72 -30.78
CA GLY A 173 -19.22 -24.86 -31.48
C GLY A 173 -18.73 -26.21 -30.98
N ASP A 174 -19.14 -27.27 -31.68
CA ASP A 174 -18.80 -28.67 -31.35
C ASP A 174 -17.58 -29.20 -32.11
N GLY A 175 -16.96 -28.37 -32.96
CA GLY A 175 -15.75 -28.72 -33.69
C GLY A 175 -14.56 -29.06 -32.78
N PRO A 176 -13.54 -29.74 -33.34
CA PRO A 176 -12.36 -30.17 -32.59
C PRO A 176 -11.52 -29.00 -32.05
N THR A 177 -11.65 -27.81 -32.64
CA THR A 177 -10.95 -26.57 -32.24
C THR A 177 -11.92 -25.45 -31.83
N ASP A 178 -13.22 -25.73 -31.90
CA ASP A 178 -14.24 -24.75 -31.54
C ASP A 178 -14.22 -24.52 -30.02
N ALA A 179 -14.34 -23.27 -29.63
CA ALA A 179 -14.34 -22.86 -28.24
C ALA A 179 -15.57 -23.41 -27.52
N VAL A 180 -15.42 -23.73 -26.24
CA VAL A 180 -16.55 -24.03 -25.36
C VAL A 180 -16.56 -23.08 -24.17
N MET A 181 -17.75 -22.69 -23.73
CA MET A 181 -17.95 -21.90 -22.53
C MET A 181 -18.64 -22.78 -21.50
N VAL A 182 -18.04 -22.91 -20.32
CA VAL A 182 -18.50 -23.84 -19.28
C VAL A 182 -18.58 -23.11 -17.95
N ASN A 183 -19.46 -23.56 -17.05
CA ASN A 183 -19.68 -22.93 -15.75
C ASN A 183 -19.23 -23.85 -14.62
N ASN A 184 -18.33 -23.40 -13.74
CA ASN A 184 -17.90 -24.25 -12.62
C ASN A 184 -18.99 -24.53 -11.58
N ASP A 185 -20.08 -23.76 -11.56
CA ASP A 185 -21.25 -24.07 -10.74
C ASP A 185 -21.84 -25.46 -11.07
N ASP A 186 -21.64 -25.96 -12.29
CA ASP A 186 -22.14 -27.27 -12.76
C ASP A 186 -21.53 -28.46 -11.98
N TRP A 187 -20.38 -28.28 -11.33
CA TRP A 187 -19.77 -29.28 -10.44
C TRP A 187 -19.59 -28.79 -9.01
N LEU A 188 -19.31 -27.50 -8.81
CA LEU A 188 -19.16 -26.92 -7.47
C LEU A 188 -20.50 -26.81 -6.73
N GLY A 189 -21.60 -26.49 -7.43
CA GLY A 189 -22.91 -26.28 -6.81
C GLY A 189 -23.49 -27.53 -6.14
N SER A 190 -23.10 -28.72 -6.60
CA SER A 190 -23.50 -30.01 -6.01
C SER A 190 -22.45 -30.62 -5.07
N LEU A 191 -21.27 -30.02 -4.96
CA LEU A 191 -20.12 -30.59 -4.26
C LEU A 191 -20.38 -30.65 -2.74
N GLN A 192 -20.46 -31.86 -2.20
CA GLN A 192 -20.67 -32.05 -0.77
C GLN A 192 -19.36 -31.82 -0.01
N TYR A 193 -19.36 -30.91 0.97
CA TYR A 193 -18.16 -30.50 1.70
C TYR A 193 -17.41 -31.67 2.36
N LEU A 194 -18.12 -32.61 2.98
CA LEU A 194 -17.50 -33.78 3.61
C LEU A 194 -16.85 -34.73 2.60
N GLU A 195 -17.49 -34.94 1.45
CA GLU A 195 -16.92 -35.75 0.37
C GLU A 195 -15.70 -35.07 -0.22
N PHE A 196 -15.76 -33.76 -0.41
CA PHE A 196 -14.64 -32.96 -0.88
C PHE A 196 -13.42 -33.08 0.04
N LEU A 197 -13.60 -32.89 1.34
CA LEU A 197 -12.51 -33.01 2.31
C LEU A 197 -11.92 -34.43 2.35
N ARG A 198 -12.78 -35.45 2.33
CA ARG A 198 -12.37 -36.86 2.35
C ARG A 198 -11.56 -37.24 1.12
N ASP A 199 -12.04 -36.87 -0.05
CA ASP A 199 -11.53 -37.37 -1.33
C ASP A 199 -10.38 -36.50 -1.86
N TYR A 200 -10.48 -35.18 -1.70
CA TYR A 200 -9.53 -34.19 -2.21
C TYR A 200 -8.80 -33.40 -1.13
N GLY A 201 -9.48 -33.01 -0.03
CA GLY A 201 -8.90 -32.19 1.03
C GLY A 201 -7.61 -32.78 1.61
N ARG A 202 -7.55 -34.11 1.80
CA ARG A 202 -6.34 -34.83 2.24
C ARG A 202 -5.14 -34.75 1.30
N LEU A 203 -5.35 -34.34 0.05
CA LEU A 203 -4.31 -34.21 -0.98
C LEU A 203 -3.68 -32.82 -0.98
N PHE A 204 -4.24 -31.85 -0.24
CA PHE A 204 -3.66 -30.54 -0.05
C PHE A 204 -2.93 -30.48 1.29
N THR A 205 -1.75 -29.84 1.33
CA THR A 205 -1.06 -29.55 2.58
C THR A 205 -0.99 -28.05 2.79
N ILE A 206 -1.39 -27.59 3.98
CA ILE A 206 -1.34 -26.18 4.35
C ILE A 206 0.08 -25.64 4.18
N ASN A 207 1.09 -26.38 4.66
CA ASN A 207 2.50 -26.00 4.50
C ASN A 207 2.88 -25.70 3.05
N ARG A 208 2.44 -26.52 2.08
CA ARG A 208 2.70 -26.24 0.66
C ARG A 208 1.96 -25.00 0.19
N MET A 209 0.70 -24.84 0.59
CA MET A 209 -0.08 -23.65 0.21
C MET A 209 0.54 -22.34 0.73
N LEU A 210 1.12 -22.36 1.94
CA LEU A 210 1.82 -21.20 2.52
C LEU A 210 3.11 -20.84 1.75
N THR A 211 3.70 -21.76 0.98
CA THR A 211 4.91 -21.45 0.18
C THR A 211 4.62 -20.67 -1.09
N PHE A 212 3.37 -20.62 -1.56
CA PHE A 212 3.05 -19.88 -2.78
C PHE A 212 3.17 -18.39 -2.55
N GLU A 213 3.90 -17.71 -3.43
CA GLU A 213 4.21 -16.28 -3.33
C GLU A 213 2.97 -15.40 -3.12
N SER A 214 1.83 -15.73 -3.75
CA SER A 214 0.56 -15.00 -3.57
C SER A 214 -0.03 -15.13 -2.17
N VAL A 215 0.17 -16.27 -1.50
CA VAL A 215 -0.27 -16.51 -0.12
C VAL A 215 0.76 -15.92 0.86
N LYS A 216 2.05 -16.16 0.58
CA LYS A 216 3.18 -15.65 1.35
C LYS A 216 3.16 -14.13 1.44
N GLN A 217 2.97 -13.41 0.32
CA GLN A 217 2.86 -11.95 0.31
C GLN A 217 1.68 -11.43 1.13
N ARG A 218 0.54 -12.13 1.17
CA ARG A 218 -0.61 -11.72 1.98
C ARG A 218 -0.38 -11.95 3.46
N LEU A 219 0.27 -13.06 3.81
CA LEU A 219 0.69 -13.34 5.19
C LEU A 219 1.76 -12.37 5.67
N GLU A 220 2.75 -12.04 4.82
CA GLU A 220 3.80 -11.06 5.10
C GLU A 220 3.24 -9.63 5.26
N ARG A 221 2.18 -9.28 4.51
CA ARG A 221 1.44 -8.02 4.63
C ARG A 221 0.42 -8.01 5.77
N GLU A 222 0.38 -9.07 6.59
CA GLU A 222 -0.58 -9.25 7.70
C GLU A 222 -2.05 -9.06 7.27
N SER A 223 -2.35 -9.27 5.98
CA SER A 223 -3.71 -9.20 5.47
C SER A 223 -4.44 -10.48 5.89
N PRO A 224 -5.58 -10.40 6.59
CA PRO A 224 -6.30 -11.58 7.03
C PRO A 224 -6.68 -12.42 5.81
N LEU A 225 -6.23 -13.68 5.79
CA LEU A 225 -6.66 -14.66 4.81
C LEU A 225 -7.76 -15.50 5.44
N THR A 226 -9.00 -15.20 5.10
CA THR A 226 -10.15 -15.91 5.65
C THR A 226 -10.15 -17.37 5.20
N PHE A 227 -10.83 -18.23 5.96
CA PHE A 227 -11.02 -19.64 5.57
C PHE A 227 -11.60 -19.79 4.16
N LEU A 228 -12.51 -18.88 3.80
CA LEU A 228 -13.11 -18.78 2.47
C LEU A 228 -12.03 -18.55 1.38
N GLU A 229 -11.16 -17.57 1.60
CA GLU A 229 -10.09 -17.23 0.65
C GLU A 229 -9.03 -18.32 0.54
N PHE A 230 -8.75 -19.03 1.64
CA PHE A 230 -7.83 -20.17 1.63
C PHE A 230 -8.41 -21.36 0.84
N ASN A 231 -9.72 -21.62 0.95
CA ASN A 231 -10.40 -22.68 0.18
C ASN A 231 -10.56 -22.33 -1.30
N TYR A 232 -10.43 -21.06 -1.70
CA TYR A 232 -10.52 -20.65 -3.10
C TYR A 232 -9.50 -21.38 -3.99
N MET A 233 -8.27 -21.54 -3.51
CA MET A 233 -7.20 -22.27 -4.20
C MET A 233 -7.55 -23.76 -4.40
N LEU A 234 -8.23 -24.36 -3.43
CA LEU A 234 -8.68 -25.75 -3.49
C LEU A 234 -9.78 -25.93 -4.54
N LEU A 235 -10.72 -24.97 -4.62
CA LEU A 235 -11.78 -24.98 -5.62
C LEU A 235 -11.22 -24.82 -7.04
N GLN A 236 -10.26 -23.91 -7.26
CA GLN A 236 -9.62 -23.75 -8.57
C GLN A 236 -8.78 -24.97 -8.98
N ALA A 237 -8.07 -25.60 -8.04
CA ALA A 237 -7.36 -26.84 -8.32
C ALA A 237 -8.33 -27.97 -8.70
N TYR A 238 -9.49 -28.03 -8.04
CA TYR A 238 -10.57 -28.96 -8.36
C TYR A 238 -11.19 -28.68 -9.74
N ASP A 239 -11.34 -27.41 -10.13
CA ASP A 239 -11.80 -27.02 -11.47
C ASP A 239 -10.90 -27.61 -12.57
N PHE A 240 -9.57 -27.58 -12.41
CA PHE A 240 -8.67 -28.18 -13.41
C PHE A 240 -8.91 -29.69 -13.55
N VAL A 241 -9.05 -30.41 -12.43
CA VAL A 241 -9.32 -31.84 -12.42
C VAL A 241 -10.63 -32.17 -13.13
N GLU A 242 -11.71 -31.43 -12.84
CA GLU A 242 -13.02 -31.63 -13.47
C GLU A 242 -13.00 -31.26 -14.95
N LEU A 243 -12.30 -30.20 -15.34
CA LEU A 243 -12.12 -29.83 -16.75
C LEU A 243 -11.34 -30.88 -17.53
N ASN A 244 -10.31 -31.48 -16.93
CA ASN A 244 -9.62 -32.61 -17.53
C ASN A 244 -10.56 -33.82 -17.72
N ARG A 245 -11.32 -34.19 -16.68
CA ARG A 245 -12.25 -35.34 -16.74
C ARG A 245 -13.36 -35.17 -17.78
N ARG A 246 -13.95 -33.97 -17.84
CA ARG A 246 -15.15 -33.70 -18.64
C ARG A 246 -14.83 -33.30 -20.07
N TYR A 247 -13.74 -32.57 -20.26
CA TYR A 247 -13.40 -31.93 -21.53
C TYR A 247 -12.00 -32.25 -22.05
N GLY A 248 -11.21 -33.05 -21.33
CA GLY A 248 -9.86 -33.40 -21.73
C GLY A 248 -8.86 -32.24 -21.63
N ALA A 249 -9.15 -31.21 -20.84
CA ALA A 249 -8.25 -30.08 -20.62
C ALA A 249 -6.92 -30.55 -20.03
N THR A 250 -5.80 -30.26 -20.69
CA THR A 250 -4.44 -30.59 -20.21
C THR A 250 -3.61 -29.36 -19.92
N VAL A 251 -4.08 -28.16 -20.26
CA VAL A 251 -3.33 -26.91 -20.05
C VAL A 251 -4.19 -25.88 -19.35
N GLN A 252 -3.69 -25.31 -18.27
CA GLN A 252 -4.25 -24.11 -17.64
C GLN A 252 -3.38 -22.91 -17.99
N MET A 253 -4.01 -21.83 -18.43
CA MET A 253 -3.33 -20.56 -18.69
C MET A 253 -3.79 -19.49 -17.69
N GLY A 254 -2.96 -18.50 -17.41
CA GLY A 254 -3.27 -17.45 -16.43
C GLY A 254 -2.35 -16.23 -16.49
N GLY A 255 -2.58 -15.24 -15.63
CA GLY A 255 -1.58 -14.21 -15.33
C GLY A 255 -0.47 -14.75 -14.44
N SER A 256 0.68 -14.08 -14.38
CA SER A 256 1.82 -14.51 -13.55
C SER A 256 1.48 -14.58 -12.05
N ASP A 257 0.49 -13.82 -11.61
CA ASP A 257 -0.08 -13.86 -10.25
C ASP A 257 -0.85 -15.16 -9.92
N GLN A 258 -1.24 -15.94 -10.94
CA GLN A 258 -2.01 -17.18 -10.79
C GLN A 258 -1.14 -18.44 -10.72
N TRP A 259 0.19 -18.30 -10.76
CA TRP A 259 1.12 -19.44 -10.81
C TRP A 259 0.87 -20.48 -9.70
N GLY A 260 0.73 -20.04 -8.45
CA GLY A 260 0.49 -20.95 -7.32
C GLY A 260 -0.83 -21.75 -7.45
N ASN A 261 -1.88 -21.13 -8.00
CA ASN A 261 -3.17 -21.80 -8.22
C ASN A 261 -3.06 -22.87 -9.32
N ILE A 262 -2.35 -22.54 -10.40
CA ILE A 262 -2.10 -23.46 -11.52
C ILE A 262 -1.30 -24.68 -11.04
N ILE A 263 -0.22 -24.46 -10.30
CA ILE A 263 0.62 -25.54 -9.75
C ILE A 263 -0.17 -26.48 -8.84
N ASN A 264 -1.10 -25.95 -8.02
CA ASN A 264 -1.96 -26.79 -7.19
C ASN A 264 -2.89 -27.69 -8.01
N GLY A 265 -3.47 -27.18 -9.10
CA GLY A 265 -4.30 -27.98 -10.00
C GLY A 265 -3.52 -29.12 -10.64
N ILE A 266 -2.31 -28.83 -11.12
CA ILE A 266 -1.40 -29.83 -11.72
C ILE A 266 -1.04 -30.91 -10.69
N GLU A 267 -0.65 -30.51 -9.48
CA GLU A 267 -0.29 -31.43 -8.41
C GLU A 267 -1.48 -32.29 -7.96
N LEU A 268 -2.68 -31.72 -7.89
CA LEU A 268 -3.89 -32.47 -7.57
C LEU A 268 -4.18 -33.51 -8.66
N GLY A 269 -4.14 -33.11 -9.94
CA GLY A 269 -4.33 -34.02 -11.07
C GLY A 269 -3.33 -35.18 -11.05
N ARG A 270 -2.06 -34.88 -10.81
CA ARG A 270 -0.98 -35.88 -10.66
C ARG A 270 -1.28 -36.87 -9.53
N ARG A 271 -1.71 -36.39 -8.36
CA ARG A 271 -2.08 -37.24 -7.20
C ARG A 271 -3.31 -38.11 -7.47
N LEU A 272 -4.18 -37.69 -8.37
CA LEU A 272 -5.38 -38.43 -8.79
C LEU A 272 -5.13 -39.34 -10.01
N GLY A 273 -3.89 -39.40 -10.52
CA GLY A 273 -3.52 -40.22 -11.68
C GLY A 273 -4.06 -39.71 -13.02
N GLN A 274 -4.25 -38.39 -13.16
CA GLN A 274 -4.58 -37.78 -14.45
C GLN A 274 -3.37 -37.76 -15.39
N PRO A 275 -3.60 -37.57 -16.71
CA PRO A 275 -2.53 -37.32 -17.67
C PRO A 275 -1.68 -36.10 -17.29
N ASP A 276 -0.51 -35.96 -17.91
CA ASP A 276 0.36 -34.80 -17.68
C ASP A 276 -0.40 -33.48 -17.94
N LEU A 277 -0.45 -32.65 -16.91
CA LEU A 277 -1.09 -31.33 -16.92
C LEU A 277 -0.02 -30.24 -16.94
N PHE A 278 -0.29 -29.17 -17.69
CA PHE A 278 0.65 -28.08 -17.94
C PHE A 278 0.08 -26.73 -17.51
N GLY A 279 0.98 -25.83 -17.11
CA GLY A 279 0.67 -24.47 -16.71
C GLY A 279 1.43 -23.46 -17.56
N VAL A 280 0.77 -22.42 -18.05
CA VAL A 280 1.40 -21.31 -18.78
C VAL A 280 0.91 -19.98 -18.23
N THR A 281 1.81 -19.03 -17.94
CA THR A 281 1.42 -17.69 -17.48
C THR A 281 1.89 -16.58 -18.41
N ALA A 282 1.13 -15.49 -18.40
CA ALA A 282 1.46 -14.24 -19.07
C ALA A 282 1.84 -13.14 -18.08
N PRO A 283 2.72 -12.19 -18.47
CA PRO A 283 3.15 -11.12 -17.57
C PRO A 283 1.98 -10.18 -17.23
N LEU A 284 2.01 -9.61 -16.03
CA LEU A 284 1.09 -8.54 -15.64
C LEU A 284 1.36 -7.29 -16.48
N ILE A 285 0.34 -6.76 -17.16
CA ILE A 285 0.50 -5.58 -18.01
C ILE A 285 0.34 -4.29 -17.21
N THR A 286 1.45 -3.54 -17.14
CA THR A 286 1.48 -2.13 -16.77
C THR A 286 1.70 -1.28 -18.03
N THR A 287 1.23 -0.03 -18.00
CA THR A 287 1.63 1.01 -18.96
C THR A 287 3.05 1.50 -18.63
N SER A 288 3.72 2.16 -19.58
CA SER A 288 5.10 2.68 -19.41
C SER A 288 5.27 3.66 -18.25
N ASP A 289 4.17 4.17 -17.70
CA ASP A 289 4.11 5.04 -16.53
C ASP A 289 3.74 4.30 -15.23
N GLY A 290 3.77 2.95 -15.24
CA GLY A 290 3.58 2.10 -14.07
C GLY A 290 2.12 1.83 -13.66
N ARG A 291 1.12 2.33 -14.40
CA ARG A 291 -0.29 2.09 -14.08
C ARG A 291 -0.76 0.71 -14.52
N LYS A 292 -1.61 0.04 -13.72
CA LYS A 292 -2.28 -1.20 -14.13
C LYS A 292 -3.24 -0.92 -15.29
N MET A 293 -3.12 -1.69 -16.36
CA MET A 293 -3.94 -1.52 -17.55
C MET A 293 -5.43 -1.78 -17.25
N GLY A 294 -6.31 -0.87 -17.68
CA GLY A 294 -7.77 -1.02 -17.54
C GLY A 294 -8.43 -0.18 -16.44
N LYS A 295 -7.67 0.49 -15.55
CA LYS A 295 -8.18 1.52 -14.62
C LYS A 295 -7.67 2.90 -15.03
N SER A 296 -8.51 3.68 -15.70
CA SER A 296 -8.23 5.08 -16.04
C SER A 296 -8.65 6.01 -14.88
N ALA A 297 -8.25 7.28 -14.92
CA ALA A 297 -8.71 8.30 -13.95
C ALA A 297 -10.25 8.47 -13.96
N SER A 298 -10.92 8.04 -15.03
CA SER A 298 -12.39 8.04 -15.22
C SER A 298 -13.07 6.69 -14.90
N GLY A 299 -12.33 5.67 -14.43
CA GLY A 299 -12.87 4.33 -14.13
C GLY A 299 -12.40 3.24 -15.08
N ALA A 300 -13.08 2.08 -15.05
CA ALA A 300 -12.71 0.91 -15.85
C ALA A 300 -13.05 1.10 -17.34
N VAL A 301 -12.14 0.67 -18.22
CA VAL A 301 -12.36 0.70 -19.68
C VAL A 301 -13.06 -0.60 -20.10
N TRP A 302 -14.40 -0.58 -20.12
CA TRP A 302 -15.24 -1.75 -20.39
C TRP A 302 -15.20 -2.19 -21.86
N LEU A 303 -15.46 -3.49 -22.10
CA LEU A 303 -15.48 -4.07 -23.45
C LEU A 303 -16.89 -4.10 -24.08
N ASN A 304 -17.96 -4.17 -23.28
CA ASN A 304 -19.32 -4.08 -23.82
C ASN A 304 -19.71 -2.63 -24.15
N ALA A 305 -20.30 -2.44 -25.34
CA ALA A 305 -20.59 -1.12 -25.91
C ALA A 305 -21.63 -0.31 -25.13
N ASP A 306 -22.49 -0.97 -24.36
CA ASP A 306 -23.48 -0.35 -23.46
C ASP A 306 -22.83 0.28 -22.22
N LYS A 307 -21.62 -0.17 -21.84
CA LYS A 307 -20.84 0.40 -20.73
C LYS A 307 -19.77 1.39 -21.15
N LEU A 308 -19.23 1.25 -22.36
CA LEU A 308 -18.27 2.18 -22.94
C LEU A 308 -18.51 2.27 -24.44
N ALA A 309 -18.82 3.47 -24.93
CA ALA A 309 -19.11 3.66 -26.34
C ALA A 309 -17.89 3.29 -27.20
N PRO A 310 -18.08 2.72 -28.41
CA PRO A 310 -16.98 2.33 -29.30
C PRO A 310 -15.99 3.47 -29.59
N PHE A 311 -16.48 4.71 -29.66
CA PHE A 311 -15.62 5.90 -29.81
C PHE A 311 -14.68 6.09 -28.60
N ASP A 312 -15.18 5.95 -27.37
CA ASP A 312 -14.37 6.10 -26.16
C ASP A 312 -13.37 4.95 -26.00
N TYR A 313 -13.77 3.73 -26.38
CA TYR A 313 -12.86 2.58 -26.47
C TYR A 313 -11.74 2.84 -27.49
N TRP A 314 -12.08 3.31 -28.69
CA TRP A 314 -11.10 3.68 -29.72
C TRP A 314 -10.18 4.80 -29.23
N GLN A 315 -10.74 5.82 -28.56
CA GLN A 315 -9.99 6.95 -28.04
C GLN A 315 -8.99 6.53 -26.95
N PHE A 316 -9.33 5.55 -26.12
CA PHE A 316 -8.41 4.97 -25.13
C PHE A 316 -7.13 4.46 -25.80
N TRP A 317 -7.26 3.63 -26.85
CA TRP A 317 -6.11 3.12 -27.60
C TRP A 317 -5.40 4.22 -28.42
N ARG A 318 -6.16 5.21 -28.92
CA ARG A 318 -5.58 6.35 -29.62
C ARG A 318 -4.68 7.20 -28.73
N ASN A 319 -4.93 7.18 -27.42
CA ASN A 319 -4.21 7.93 -26.39
C ASN A 319 -3.04 7.13 -25.75
N THR A 320 -2.73 5.92 -26.23
CA THR A 320 -1.56 5.15 -25.78
C THR A 320 -0.27 5.97 -25.90
N THR A 321 0.62 5.86 -24.92
CA THR A 321 1.93 6.54 -24.90
C THR A 321 2.82 6.01 -26.01
N ASP A 322 3.74 6.82 -26.54
CA ASP A 322 4.62 6.41 -27.66
C ASP A 322 5.41 5.14 -27.32
N ALA A 323 5.88 5.03 -26.08
CA ALA A 323 6.65 3.88 -25.59
C ALA A 323 5.86 2.56 -25.57
N ASP A 324 4.53 2.61 -25.46
CA ASP A 324 3.70 1.41 -25.34
C ASP A 324 3.12 0.93 -26.68
N VAL A 325 3.11 1.76 -27.72
CA VAL A 325 2.39 1.49 -28.98
C VAL A 325 2.80 0.16 -29.60
N ILE A 326 4.10 -0.07 -29.78
CA ILE A 326 4.60 -1.29 -30.45
C ILE A 326 4.32 -2.54 -29.63
N ARG A 327 4.52 -2.45 -28.32
CA ARG A 327 4.20 -3.55 -27.40
C ARG A 327 2.71 -3.89 -27.44
N PHE A 328 1.83 -2.88 -27.45
CA PHE A 328 0.38 -3.11 -27.52
C PHE A 328 -0.07 -3.59 -28.90
N LEU A 329 0.60 -3.20 -29.99
CA LEU A 329 0.36 -3.81 -31.30
C LEU A 329 0.66 -5.31 -31.28
N LYS A 330 1.76 -5.75 -30.63
CA LYS A 330 2.09 -7.18 -30.49
C LYS A 330 1.04 -7.96 -29.68
N LEU A 331 0.54 -7.36 -28.58
CA LEU A 331 -0.31 -8.04 -27.59
C LEU A 331 -1.81 -8.00 -27.91
N PHE A 332 -2.31 -6.95 -28.56
CA PHE A 332 -3.75 -6.71 -28.69
C PHE A 332 -4.27 -6.65 -30.14
N THR A 333 -3.42 -6.99 -31.11
CA THR A 333 -3.80 -7.02 -32.52
C THR A 333 -3.32 -8.29 -33.20
N GLU A 334 -3.91 -8.60 -34.36
CA GLU A 334 -3.52 -9.75 -35.19
C GLU A 334 -2.58 -9.36 -36.33
N LEU A 335 -2.02 -8.14 -36.29
CA LEU A 335 -1.06 -7.70 -37.28
C LEU A 335 0.13 -8.64 -37.32
N ASP A 336 0.62 -8.92 -38.52
CA ASP A 336 1.82 -9.73 -38.68
C ASP A 336 3.04 -9.02 -38.06
N LEU A 337 3.99 -9.81 -37.54
CA LEU A 337 5.14 -9.27 -36.83
C LEU A 337 6.03 -8.41 -37.74
N ALA A 338 6.09 -8.71 -39.03
CA ALA A 338 6.84 -7.91 -40.00
C ALA A 338 6.25 -6.50 -40.15
N ARG A 339 4.92 -6.37 -40.17
CA ARG A 339 4.20 -5.11 -40.22
C ARG A 339 4.36 -4.34 -38.92
N ILE A 340 4.38 -5.01 -37.78
CA ILE A 340 4.67 -4.36 -36.49
C ILE A 340 6.12 -3.83 -36.49
N GLU A 341 7.06 -4.56 -37.07
CA GLU A 341 8.45 -4.12 -37.22
C GLU A 341 8.56 -2.90 -38.15
N GLU A 342 7.81 -2.84 -39.24
CA GLU A 342 7.72 -1.62 -40.08
C GLU A 342 7.19 -0.42 -39.29
N LEU A 343 6.21 -0.64 -38.40
CA LEU A 343 5.63 0.41 -37.56
C LEU A 343 6.59 0.84 -36.43
N SER A 344 7.52 -0.02 -35.99
CA SER A 344 8.51 0.28 -34.96
C SER A 344 9.50 1.36 -35.39
N ALA A 345 9.73 1.50 -36.70
CA ALA A 345 10.59 2.52 -37.29
C ALA A 345 9.99 3.95 -37.26
N LEU A 346 8.69 4.10 -36.95
CA LEU A 346 8.04 5.42 -36.93
C LEU A 346 8.41 6.21 -35.66
N GLN A 347 8.78 7.47 -35.82
CA GLN A 347 9.18 8.35 -34.70
C GLN A 347 8.54 9.73 -34.81
N GLY A 348 8.56 10.50 -33.71
CA GLY A 348 8.04 11.87 -33.68
C GLY A 348 6.56 11.94 -34.06
N ALA A 349 6.18 12.81 -35.00
CA ALA A 349 4.78 12.94 -35.40
C ALA A 349 4.22 11.68 -36.09
N ASP A 350 5.07 10.88 -36.74
CA ASP A 350 4.66 9.71 -37.53
C ASP A 350 4.16 8.55 -36.66
N ILE A 351 4.54 8.48 -35.37
CA ILE A 351 4.03 7.47 -34.43
C ILE A 351 2.51 7.52 -34.27
N ASN A 352 1.88 8.66 -34.58
CA ASN A 352 0.42 8.80 -34.58
C ASN A 352 -0.27 7.87 -35.59
N LYS A 353 0.43 7.47 -36.66
CA LYS A 353 -0.08 6.45 -37.60
C LYS A 353 -0.18 5.09 -36.92
N ALA A 354 0.87 4.68 -36.18
CA ALA A 354 0.86 3.44 -35.40
C ALA A 354 -0.20 3.46 -34.29
N LYS A 355 -0.39 4.58 -33.59
CA LYS A 355 -1.47 4.75 -32.61
C LYS A 355 -2.87 4.62 -33.21
N LYS A 356 -3.07 5.20 -34.39
CA LYS A 356 -4.34 5.06 -35.11
C LYS A 356 -4.58 3.60 -35.49
N ILE A 357 -3.56 2.92 -36.02
CA ILE A 357 -3.64 1.49 -36.36
C ILE A 357 -3.99 0.65 -35.13
N LEU A 358 -3.29 0.86 -34.00
CA LEU A 358 -3.60 0.17 -32.74
C LEU A 358 -5.08 0.36 -32.33
N ALA A 359 -5.58 1.59 -32.40
CA ALA A 359 -6.97 1.91 -32.07
C ALA A 359 -7.96 1.28 -33.05
N ASP A 360 -7.67 1.33 -34.35
CA ASP A 360 -8.53 0.75 -35.39
C ASP A 360 -8.60 -0.77 -35.27
N GLU A 361 -7.47 -1.45 -35.10
CA GLU A 361 -7.42 -2.92 -34.99
C GLU A 361 -8.15 -3.43 -33.75
N THR A 362 -7.84 -2.88 -32.58
CA THR A 362 -8.46 -3.29 -31.31
C THR A 362 -9.97 -3.02 -31.31
N THR A 363 -10.40 -1.90 -31.89
CA THR A 363 -11.83 -1.53 -32.02
C THR A 363 -12.54 -2.43 -33.03
N ARG A 364 -11.91 -2.75 -34.16
CA ARG A 364 -12.47 -3.64 -35.17
C ARG A 364 -12.76 -5.03 -34.61
N MET A 365 -11.82 -5.58 -33.85
CA MET A 365 -11.95 -6.92 -33.27
C MET A 365 -13.13 -7.00 -32.29
N LEU A 366 -13.35 -5.96 -31.48
CA LEU A 366 -14.37 -5.96 -30.44
C LEU A 366 -15.75 -5.49 -30.94
N HIS A 367 -15.80 -4.36 -31.66
CA HIS A 367 -17.03 -3.67 -32.04
C HIS A 367 -17.37 -3.82 -33.53
N GLY A 368 -16.52 -4.47 -34.31
CA GLY A 368 -16.71 -4.67 -35.75
C GLY A 368 -16.20 -3.49 -36.59
N ALA A 369 -15.94 -3.74 -37.87
CA ALA A 369 -15.38 -2.74 -38.79
C ALA A 369 -16.35 -1.58 -39.10
N GLU A 370 -17.66 -1.83 -39.00
CA GLU A 370 -18.70 -0.88 -39.38
C GLU A 370 -18.72 0.39 -38.51
N CYS A 371 -18.31 0.30 -37.24
CA CYS A 371 -18.26 1.45 -36.35
C CYS A 371 -17.06 2.39 -36.62
N LEU A 372 -16.01 1.90 -37.30
CA LEU A 372 -14.78 2.68 -37.52
C LEU A 372 -15.01 3.90 -38.40
N GLN A 373 -15.89 3.79 -39.41
CA GLN A 373 -16.22 4.92 -40.28
C GLN A 373 -16.80 6.07 -39.46
N GLN A 374 -17.82 5.79 -38.64
CA GLN A 374 -18.45 6.78 -37.78
C GLN A 374 -17.47 7.37 -36.77
N ILE A 375 -16.58 6.56 -36.20
CA ILE A 375 -15.53 7.00 -35.28
C ILE A 375 -14.55 7.94 -35.98
N HIS A 376 -14.11 7.63 -37.20
CA HIS A 376 -13.18 8.49 -37.96
C HIS A 376 -13.84 9.80 -38.37
N GLU A 377 -15.10 9.78 -38.79
CA GLU A 377 -15.89 10.97 -39.10
C GLU A 377 -16.07 11.86 -37.86
N ALA A 378 -16.45 11.27 -36.72
CA ALA A 378 -16.58 11.98 -35.44
C ALA A 378 -15.25 12.57 -34.97
N ALA A 379 -14.15 11.80 -35.06
CA ALA A 379 -12.82 12.27 -34.71
C ALA A 379 -12.40 13.45 -35.59
N GLN A 380 -12.60 13.37 -36.92
CA GLN A 380 -12.29 14.46 -37.85
C GLN A 380 -13.12 15.72 -37.55
N ALA A 381 -14.42 15.58 -37.26
CA ALA A 381 -15.27 16.70 -36.89
C ALA A 381 -14.82 17.40 -35.59
N GLN A 382 -14.30 16.63 -34.62
CA GLN A 382 -13.77 17.16 -33.36
C GLN A 382 -12.46 17.97 -33.56
N PHE A 383 -11.69 17.68 -34.61
CA PHE A 383 -10.51 18.45 -35.01
C PHE A 383 -10.82 19.64 -35.94
N ALA A 384 -11.94 19.61 -36.67
CA ALA A 384 -12.27 20.60 -37.71
C ALA A 384 -12.96 21.89 -37.22
N GLY A 385 -13.44 21.94 -35.98
CA GLY A 385 -13.85 23.17 -35.28
C GLY A 385 -14.72 24.17 -36.07
N GLY A 386 -16.04 23.93 -36.15
CA GLY A 386 -16.97 25.01 -36.54
C GLY A 386 -18.40 24.57 -36.88
N LYS A 387 -19.35 24.94 -36.02
CA LYS A 387 -20.80 25.11 -36.27
C LYS A 387 -21.49 24.08 -37.19
N GLY A 388 -22.16 23.10 -36.58
CA GLY A 388 -23.31 22.44 -37.22
C GLY A 388 -23.55 21.01 -36.73
N ALA A 389 -24.56 20.84 -35.86
CA ALA A 389 -25.46 19.69 -35.76
C ALA A 389 -26.04 19.64 -34.32
N THR A 390 -27.23 20.20 -34.12
CA THR A 390 -27.99 20.10 -32.86
C THR A 390 -28.61 18.71 -32.67
N ASP A 391 -28.66 17.87 -33.71
CA ASP A 391 -29.34 16.56 -33.68
C ASP A 391 -28.45 15.39 -33.23
N ALA A 392 -27.14 15.60 -33.06
CA ALA A 392 -26.16 14.57 -32.67
C ALA A 392 -25.70 14.67 -31.21
N LEU A 393 -26.36 15.50 -30.39
CA LEU A 393 -25.99 15.71 -28.98
C LEU A 393 -26.65 14.64 -28.07
N PRO A 394 -25.93 14.14 -27.03
CA PRO A 394 -26.50 13.19 -26.06
C PRO A 394 -27.77 13.74 -25.41
N LYS A 395 -28.80 12.90 -25.28
CA LYS A 395 -30.09 13.28 -24.69
C LYS A 395 -30.20 12.82 -23.24
N VAL A 396 -30.74 13.68 -22.37
CA VAL A 396 -31.00 13.41 -20.96
C VAL A 396 -32.46 13.73 -20.65
N VAL A 397 -33.18 12.78 -20.05
CA VAL A 397 -34.57 12.99 -19.64
C VAL A 397 -34.61 13.46 -18.19
N VAL A 398 -35.36 14.52 -17.91
CA VAL A 398 -35.60 15.04 -16.56
C VAL A 398 -37.06 14.93 -16.18
N ASP A 399 -37.30 14.68 -14.89
CA ASP A 399 -38.63 14.44 -14.32
C ASP A 399 -39.55 15.65 -14.52
N GLU A 400 -40.65 15.44 -15.24
CA GLU A 400 -41.63 16.48 -15.56
C GLU A 400 -42.26 17.10 -14.30
N GLY A 401 -42.48 16.31 -13.24
CA GLY A 401 -43.02 16.80 -11.97
C GLY A 401 -42.06 17.72 -11.22
N LYS A 402 -40.75 17.43 -11.25
CA LYS A 402 -39.72 18.31 -10.66
C LYS A 402 -39.57 19.61 -11.44
N VAL A 403 -39.67 19.55 -12.76
CA VAL A 403 -39.63 20.76 -13.62
C VAL A 403 -40.90 21.60 -13.41
N ALA A 404 -42.08 20.98 -13.33
CA ALA A 404 -43.34 21.66 -13.02
C ALA A 404 -43.34 22.36 -11.65
N ALA A 405 -42.62 21.81 -10.66
CA ALA A 405 -42.44 22.42 -9.34
C ALA A 405 -41.39 23.55 -9.28
N GLY A 406 -40.72 23.86 -10.40
CA GLY A 406 -39.64 24.86 -10.46
C GLY A 406 -38.29 24.29 -10.03
N MET A 407 -37.67 23.48 -10.89
CA MET A 407 -36.36 22.87 -10.62
C MET A 407 -35.25 23.93 -10.64
N LYS A 408 -34.36 23.96 -9.64
CA LYS A 408 -33.21 24.87 -9.70
C LYS A 408 -32.24 24.47 -10.81
N VAL A 409 -31.72 25.43 -11.58
CA VAL A 409 -30.76 25.20 -12.66
C VAL A 409 -29.48 24.48 -12.17
N VAL A 410 -29.07 24.73 -10.93
CA VAL A 410 -27.93 24.01 -10.32
C VAL A 410 -28.22 22.52 -10.12
N GLN A 411 -29.47 22.14 -9.86
CA GLN A 411 -29.88 20.74 -9.79
C GLN A 411 -29.93 20.14 -11.20
N LEU A 412 -30.39 20.90 -12.20
CA LEU A 412 -30.39 20.48 -13.59
C LEU A 412 -28.97 20.10 -14.09
N TYR A 413 -27.94 20.87 -13.72
CA TYR A 413 -26.53 20.56 -14.06
C TYR A 413 -26.00 19.30 -13.38
N VAL A 414 -26.47 18.99 -12.17
CA VAL A 414 -26.11 17.77 -11.45
C VAL A 414 -26.82 16.57 -12.06
N ASP A 415 -28.12 16.68 -12.31
CA ASP A 415 -28.95 15.62 -12.90
C ASP A 415 -28.48 15.27 -14.33
N CYS A 416 -27.96 16.26 -15.07
CA CYS A 416 -27.36 16.03 -16.40
C CYS A 416 -25.89 15.58 -16.37
N GLY A 417 -25.32 15.32 -15.19
CA GLY A 417 -23.96 14.78 -15.04
C GLY A 417 -22.82 15.76 -15.37
N PHE A 418 -23.10 17.06 -15.47
CA PHE A 418 -22.07 18.07 -15.72
C PHE A 418 -21.29 18.45 -14.47
N CYS A 419 -21.87 18.29 -13.29
CA CYS A 419 -21.28 18.61 -11.99
C CYS A 419 -21.61 17.51 -10.98
N LYS A 420 -20.67 17.18 -10.08
CA LYS A 420 -20.83 16.18 -9.02
C LYS A 420 -21.66 16.69 -7.85
N SER A 421 -21.79 18.01 -7.71
CA SER A 421 -22.56 18.65 -6.64
C SER A 421 -23.18 19.97 -7.09
N GLN A 422 -24.21 20.45 -6.39
CA GLN A 422 -24.79 21.77 -6.64
C GLN A 422 -23.78 22.91 -6.39
N SER A 423 -22.82 22.73 -5.47
CA SER A 423 -21.76 23.71 -5.20
C SER A 423 -20.82 23.88 -6.38
N GLU A 424 -20.49 22.78 -7.07
CA GLU A 424 -19.72 22.80 -8.31
C GLU A 424 -20.50 23.47 -9.46
N ALA A 425 -21.81 23.20 -9.57
CA ALA A 425 -22.68 23.86 -10.54
C ALA A 425 -22.77 25.38 -10.29
N ARG A 426 -22.82 25.82 -9.02
CA ARG A 426 -22.78 27.26 -8.66
C ARG A 426 -21.49 27.92 -9.13
N ARG A 427 -20.33 27.29 -8.91
CA ARG A 427 -19.04 27.80 -9.38
C ARG A 427 -18.97 27.85 -10.92
N LEU A 428 -19.52 26.85 -11.61
CA LEU A 428 -19.58 26.84 -13.08
C LEU A 428 -20.44 27.99 -13.64
N ILE A 429 -21.57 28.28 -13.02
CA ILE A 429 -22.45 29.41 -13.39
C ILE A 429 -21.76 30.74 -13.09
N GLN A 430 -21.19 30.91 -11.89
CA GLN A 430 -20.47 32.12 -11.48
C GLN A 430 -19.23 32.39 -12.35
N GLY A 431 -18.54 31.33 -12.79
CA GLY A 431 -17.42 31.39 -13.73
C GLY A 431 -17.81 31.55 -15.19
N GLY A 432 -19.11 31.70 -15.49
CA GLY A 432 -19.62 31.94 -16.85
C GLY A 432 -19.52 30.74 -17.81
N GLY A 433 -19.26 29.55 -17.30
CA GLY A 433 -19.15 28.32 -18.06
C GLY A 433 -20.48 27.62 -18.35
N ALA A 434 -21.56 28.03 -17.70
CA ALA A 434 -22.89 27.43 -17.84
C ALA A 434 -23.74 28.15 -18.89
N ARG A 435 -24.35 27.40 -19.83
CA ARG A 435 -25.32 27.91 -20.80
C ARG A 435 -26.55 27.03 -20.95
N LEU A 436 -27.69 27.66 -21.16
CA LEU A 436 -28.98 27.06 -21.47
C LEU A 436 -29.49 27.65 -22.79
N ASN A 437 -29.79 26.80 -23.77
CA ASN A 437 -30.11 27.21 -25.15
C ASN A 437 -29.10 28.21 -25.74
N ASP A 438 -27.81 27.94 -25.51
CA ASP A 438 -26.68 28.79 -25.91
C ASP A 438 -26.60 30.18 -25.23
N GLU A 439 -27.53 30.51 -24.34
CA GLU A 439 -27.49 31.70 -23.49
C GLU A 439 -26.77 31.44 -22.17
N GLN A 440 -25.90 32.38 -21.76
CA GLN A 440 -25.16 32.25 -20.51
C GLN A 440 -26.07 32.42 -19.29
N ILE A 441 -26.03 31.44 -18.40
CA ILE A 441 -26.75 31.50 -17.12
C ILE A 441 -25.96 32.41 -16.18
N LYS A 442 -26.63 33.42 -15.63
CA LYS A 442 -26.03 34.40 -14.69
C LYS A 442 -26.53 34.25 -13.25
N ASP A 443 -27.72 33.67 -13.06
CA ASP A 443 -28.32 33.47 -11.75
C ASP A 443 -28.27 31.99 -11.35
N VAL A 444 -27.59 31.71 -10.23
CA VAL A 444 -27.49 30.37 -9.64
C VAL A 444 -28.81 29.85 -9.07
N ASN A 445 -29.78 30.75 -8.83
CA ASN A 445 -31.10 30.42 -8.32
C ASN A 445 -32.16 30.35 -9.41
N LEU A 446 -31.78 30.47 -10.69
CA LEU A 446 -32.70 30.35 -11.83
C LEU A 446 -33.52 29.06 -11.69
N LEU A 447 -34.84 29.21 -11.75
CA LEU A 447 -35.77 28.09 -11.77
C LEU A 447 -36.07 27.71 -13.21
N VAL A 448 -35.90 26.43 -13.51
CA VAL A 448 -36.23 25.78 -14.78
C VAL A 448 -37.65 25.25 -14.65
N THR A 449 -38.56 25.88 -15.38
CA THR A 449 -39.98 25.53 -15.47
C THR A 449 -40.30 24.91 -16.84
N PRO A 450 -41.49 24.31 -17.05
CA PRO A 450 -41.84 23.70 -18.33
C PRO A 450 -41.76 24.67 -19.53
N GLU A 451 -41.95 25.97 -19.29
CA GLU A 451 -41.86 27.02 -20.31
C GLU A 451 -40.48 27.10 -20.98
N VAL A 452 -39.42 26.73 -20.26
CA VAL A 452 -38.04 26.73 -20.79
C VAL A 452 -37.87 25.72 -21.93
N PHE A 453 -38.65 24.64 -21.93
CA PHE A 453 -38.53 23.53 -22.88
C PHE A 453 -39.28 23.73 -24.20
N GLY A 454 -40.17 24.72 -24.30
CA GLY A 454 -40.90 25.03 -25.54
C GLY A 454 -41.55 23.79 -26.19
N GLU A 455 -41.15 23.47 -27.42
CA GLU A 455 -41.64 22.32 -28.21
C GLU A 455 -41.01 20.95 -27.85
N GLY A 456 -40.12 20.87 -26.84
CA GLY A 456 -39.73 19.57 -26.27
C GLY A 456 -38.41 19.54 -25.48
N ALA A 457 -37.30 19.97 -26.09
CA ALA A 457 -35.96 19.79 -25.53
C ALA A 457 -35.12 21.07 -25.53
N VAL A 458 -34.27 21.23 -24.51
CA VAL A 458 -33.33 22.35 -24.36
C VAL A 458 -31.87 21.91 -24.41
N LYS A 459 -31.01 22.75 -24.95
CA LYS A 459 -29.56 22.49 -24.97
C LYS A 459 -28.90 22.98 -23.70
N LEU A 460 -28.29 22.10 -22.93
CA LEU A 460 -27.51 22.43 -21.73
C LEU A 460 -26.01 22.28 -22.02
N SER A 461 -25.21 23.28 -21.66
CA SER A 461 -23.78 23.31 -21.99
C SER A 461 -22.88 23.63 -20.79
N SER A 462 -21.73 22.96 -20.71
CA SER A 462 -20.63 23.26 -19.79
C SER A 462 -19.36 23.57 -20.59
N GLY A 463 -19.02 24.86 -20.67
CA GLY A 463 -17.90 25.37 -21.46
C GLY A 463 -18.09 25.18 -22.98
N LYS A 464 -16.97 25.05 -23.71
CA LYS A 464 -16.94 24.98 -25.18
C LYS A 464 -17.04 23.55 -25.77
N LYS A 465 -17.02 22.51 -24.93
CA LYS A 465 -16.83 21.11 -25.38
C LYS A 465 -17.88 20.12 -24.88
N LYS A 466 -18.68 20.47 -23.86
CA LYS A 466 -19.67 19.57 -23.27
C LYS A 466 -21.07 20.12 -23.48
N HIS A 467 -21.90 19.41 -24.25
CA HIS A 467 -23.24 19.81 -24.63
C HIS A 467 -24.17 18.57 -24.57
N VAL A 468 -25.37 18.73 -24.01
CA VAL A 468 -26.43 17.70 -24.01
C VAL A 468 -27.76 18.36 -24.35
N MET A 469 -28.70 17.58 -24.88
CA MET A 469 -30.09 17.96 -25.03
C MET A 469 -30.88 17.41 -23.84
N VAL A 470 -31.74 18.21 -23.23
CA VAL A 470 -32.53 17.84 -22.06
C VAL A 470 -34.00 17.88 -22.43
N GLU A 471 -34.75 16.82 -22.15
CA GLU A 471 -36.18 16.70 -22.45
C GLU A 471 -36.99 16.31 -21.22
N MET A 472 -38.27 16.68 -21.17
CA MET A 472 -39.18 16.34 -20.06
C MET A 472 -39.80 14.96 -20.27
N GLY A 473 -39.85 14.13 -19.22
CA GLY A 473 -40.51 12.82 -19.28
C GLY A 473 -40.92 12.27 -17.92
N ALA A 474 -41.84 11.29 -17.93
CA ALA A 474 -42.30 10.59 -16.73
C ALA A 474 -41.23 9.60 -16.24
N ALA A 475 -40.83 9.69 -14.98
CA ALA A 475 -39.83 8.81 -14.39
C ALA A 475 -40.30 7.33 -14.40
N ALA A 476 -39.52 6.46 -15.04
CA ALA A 476 -39.61 5.02 -14.79
C ALA A 476 -39.09 4.74 -13.36
N VAL A 477 -39.91 4.06 -12.57
CA VAL A 477 -39.68 3.76 -11.15
C VAL A 477 -38.34 3.03 -10.95
N ALA A 478 -37.37 3.73 -10.40
CA ALA A 478 -36.21 3.16 -9.74
C ALA A 478 -36.39 3.31 -8.22
N MET A 479 -36.13 2.22 -7.51
CA MET A 479 -36.32 2.05 -6.07
C MET A 479 -35.72 3.18 -5.22
N ALA A 480 -36.52 3.68 -4.29
CA ALA A 480 -36.03 4.22 -3.03
C ALA A 480 -37.03 3.93 -1.91
N ALA A 481 -36.60 3.13 -0.93
CA ALA A 481 -36.52 3.49 0.50
C ALA A 481 -36.90 2.35 1.44
N THR A 482 -35.89 1.85 2.16
CA THR A 482 -35.86 1.71 3.64
C THR A 482 -34.39 1.54 4.03
N THR A 483 -33.64 2.63 4.20
CA THR A 483 -33.31 3.29 5.48
C THR A 483 -32.55 2.42 6.48
N GLY A 484 -31.31 2.85 6.79
CA GLY A 484 -30.85 2.83 8.17
C GLY A 484 -29.44 2.31 8.43
N GLN A 485 -28.39 2.99 7.93
CA GLN A 485 -27.26 3.41 8.77
C GLN A 485 -26.43 4.45 8.03
N LYS A 486 -26.37 5.65 8.61
CA LYS A 486 -25.57 6.77 8.16
C LYS A 486 -24.10 6.40 8.28
N GLU A 487 -23.37 6.34 7.17
CA GLU A 487 -21.97 6.73 7.21
C GLU A 487 -21.95 8.23 7.48
N ALA A 488 -21.34 8.60 8.61
CA ALA A 488 -21.11 10.00 8.93
C ALA A 488 -20.13 10.58 7.89
N PRO A 489 -20.41 11.77 7.34
CA PRO A 489 -19.41 12.50 6.58
C PRO A 489 -18.28 12.88 7.54
N VAL A 490 -17.05 12.49 7.20
CA VAL A 490 -15.85 13.07 7.83
C VAL A 490 -15.55 14.38 7.12
N GLU A 491 -16.47 15.34 7.25
CA GLU A 491 -16.23 16.76 7.06
C GLU A 491 -17.02 17.49 8.17
N ASP A 492 -16.32 18.39 8.86
CA ASP A 492 -16.71 19.20 10.03
C ASP A 492 -16.68 18.51 11.41
N ALA A 493 -15.46 18.18 11.85
CA ALA A 493 -15.01 18.45 13.22
C ALA A 493 -13.48 18.53 13.29
N VAL A 494 -12.89 19.58 12.71
CA VAL A 494 -11.69 20.15 13.31
C VAL A 494 -12.05 21.58 13.66
N ALA A 495 -12.80 21.73 14.76
CA ALA A 495 -12.50 22.87 15.60
C ALA A 495 -11.00 22.74 15.89
N ALA A 496 -10.20 23.69 15.41
CA ALA A 496 -8.80 23.77 15.77
C ALA A 496 -8.74 23.59 17.28
N ALA A 497 -8.18 22.46 17.72
CA ALA A 497 -7.84 22.33 19.12
C ALA A 497 -6.96 23.54 19.44
N PRO A 498 -7.18 24.24 20.58
CA PRO A 498 -6.23 25.26 21.01
C PRO A 498 -4.83 24.63 20.96
N ALA A 499 -3.84 25.39 20.48
CA ALA A 499 -2.46 24.95 20.45
C ALA A 499 -2.15 24.27 21.78
N ALA A 500 -1.74 22.99 21.74
CA ALA A 500 -1.39 22.31 22.96
C ALA A 500 -0.20 23.06 23.55
N ASP A 501 -0.28 23.46 24.82
CA ASP A 501 0.83 24.15 25.52
C ASP A 501 2.10 23.27 25.58
N LYS A 502 1.99 21.99 25.24
CA LYS A 502 3.06 20.99 25.27
C LYS A 502 2.96 19.94 24.17
N PHE A 503 4.12 19.45 23.73
CA PHE A 503 4.25 18.32 22.82
C PHE A 503 5.46 17.46 23.19
N TYR A 504 5.22 16.39 23.94
CA TYR A 504 6.18 15.37 24.29
C TYR A 504 6.06 14.18 23.32
N VAL A 505 7.07 14.00 22.48
CA VAL A 505 7.17 12.93 21.48
C VAL A 505 8.36 12.02 21.77
N THR A 506 8.21 10.71 21.56
CA THR A 506 9.29 9.74 21.81
C THR A 506 9.46 8.79 20.62
N THR A 507 10.70 8.42 20.32
CA THR A 507 10.99 7.14 19.65
C THR A 507 10.84 5.99 20.68
N PRO A 508 10.95 4.72 20.26
CA PRO A 508 11.41 3.66 21.14
C PRO A 508 12.87 3.93 21.54
N ILE A 509 13.30 3.31 22.63
CA ILE A 509 14.74 3.16 22.89
C ILE A 509 15.25 1.92 22.16
N TYR A 510 16.41 2.02 21.52
CA TYR A 510 16.92 0.98 20.62
C TYR A 510 17.84 0.01 21.36
N TYR A 511 17.68 -1.30 21.12
CA TYR A 511 18.60 -2.30 21.65
C TYR A 511 20.02 -2.09 21.12
N VAL A 512 20.99 -2.13 22.03
CA VAL A 512 22.42 -1.97 21.73
C VAL A 512 23.14 -3.28 21.45
N ASN A 513 22.39 -4.35 21.16
CA ASN A 513 22.98 -5.62 20.76
C ASN A 513 23.70 -5.50 19.39
N ASP A 514 23.40 -4.48 18.58
CA ASP A 514 24.02 -4.28 17.28
C ASP A 514 24.15 -2.81 16.82
N VAL A 515 24.79 -2.57 15.67
CA VAL A 515 24.88 -1.26 15.00
C VAL A 515 23.52 -0.79 14.47
N PRO A 516 23.29 0.52 14.38
CA PRO A 516 22.04 1.03 13.86
C PRO A 516 21.83 0.74 12.36
N HIS A 517 20.57 0.71 11.92
CA HIS A 517 20.16 0.51 10.54
C HIS A 517 19.05 1.50 10.15
N ILE A 518 18.62 1.50 8.89
CA ILE A 518 17.60 2.41 8.34
C ILE A 518 16.30 2.51 9.17
N GLY A 519 15.82 1.42 9.79
CA GLY A 519 14.65 1.45 10.68
C GLY A 519 14.79 2.39 11.89
N HIS A 520 15.98 2.47 12.50
CA HIS A 520 16.23 3.41 13.60
C HIS A 520 16.25 4.84 13.08
N ALA A 521 16.90 5.08 11.93
CA ALA A 521 16.92 6.39 11.29
C ALA A 521 15.51 6.86 10.91
N TYR A 522 14.67 5.97 10.35
CA TYR A 522 13.30 6.26 9.97
C TYR A 522 12.46 6.77 11.14
N THR A 523 12.51 6.05 12.27
CA THR A 523 11.75 6.39 13.48
C THR A 523 12.23 7.70 14.10
N THR A 524 13.56 7.87 14.22
CA THR A 524 14.17 9.10 14.75
C THR A 524 13.85 10.31 13.87
N ILE A 525 13.91 10.19 12.54
CA ILE A 525 13.55 11.27 11.61
C ILE A 525 12.07 11.62 11.73
N ALA A 526 11.17 10.64 11.84
CA ALA A 526 9.74 10.91 11.95
C ALA A 526 9.41 11.71 13.23
N CYS A 527 9.94 11.30 14.38
CA CYS A 527 9.79 12.06 15.62
C CYS A 527 10.41 13.45 15.53
N ASP A 528 11.57 13.58 14.90
CA ASP A 528 12.22 14.87 14.69
C ASP A 528 11.40 15.80 13.79
N CYS A 529 10.79 15.27 12.72
CA CYS A 529 9.89 16.05 11.85
C CYS A 529 8.70 16.58 12.66
N LEU A 530 8.08 15.73 13.48
CA LEU A 530 6.93 16.11 14.32
C LEU A 530 7.33 17.11 15.41
N ALA A 531 8.49 16.93 16.05
CA ALA A 531 9.02 17.87 17.04
C ALA A 531 9.31 19.23 16.42
N ARG A 532 10.03 19.27 15.28
CA ARG A 532 10.32 20.50 14.53
C ARG A 532 9.04 21.21 14.10
N PHE A 533 8.05 20.46 13.63
CA PHE A 533 6.76 21.01 13.25
C PHE A 533 6.09 21.74 14.42
N ASN A 534 5.98 21.08 15.58
CA ASN A 534 5.35 21.68 16.75
C ASN A 534 6.14 22.89 17.28
N ARG A 535 7.49 22.87 17.24
CA ARG A 535 8.31 24.04 17.59
C ARG A 535 8.06 25.21 16.65
N LEU A 536 7.94 24.96 15.34
CA LEU A 536 7.63 25.99 14.34
C LEU A 536 6.19 26.51 14.49
N ASP A 537 5.28 25.66 14.98
CA ASP A 537 3.87 26.01 15.24
C ASP A 537 3.65 26.77 16.55
N GLY A 538 4.73 27.07 17.28
CA GLY A 538 4.69 27.87 18.50
C GLY A 538 4.23 27.12 19.74
N VAL A 539 4.38 25.79 19.78
CA VAL A 539 4.15 25.01 21.01
C VAL A 539 5.24 25.36 22.04
N ASP A 540 4.82 25.88 23.19
CA ASP A 540 5.72 26.40 24.23
C ASP A 540 6.70 25.34 24.77
N GLN A 541 6.22 24.12 24.99
CA GLN A 541 7.01 23.02 25.57
C GLN A 541 7.05 21.80 24.65
N VAL A 542 7.96 21.81 23.68
CA VAL A 542 8.28 20.61 22.91
C VAL A 542 9.40 19.84 23.60
N HIS A 543 9.18 18.55 23.83
CA HIS A 543 10.20 17.63 24.31
C HIS A 543 10.28 16.42 23.38
N PHE A 544 11.43 16.19 22.77
CA PHE A 544 11.68 15.06 21.89
C PHE A 544 12.71 14.12 22.54
N LEU A 545 12.27 12.92 22.91
CA LEU A 545 13.10 11.86 23.48
C LEU A 545 13.48 10.80 22.44
N THR A 546 14.76 10.41 22.45
CA THR A 546 15.26 9.17 21.85
C THR A 546 16.24 8.49 22.82
N GLY A 547 16.68 7.27 22.54
CA GLY A 547 17.67 6.63 23.40
C GLY A 547 17.96 5.17 23.08
N THR A 548 18.52 4.47 24.06
CA THR A 548 18.99 3.09 23.94
C THR A 548 18.58 2.22 25.13
N ASP A 549 18.19 0.99 24.82
CA ASP A 549 17.93 -0.09 25.77
C ASP A 549 19.18 -0.95 25.90
N GLU A 550 19.75 -0.95 27.11
CA GLU A 550 21.10 -1.46 27.39
C GLU A 550 21.13 -2.66 28.33
N HIS A 551 20.00 -3.13 28.84
CA HIS A 551 19.94 -4.27 29.76
C HIS A 551 19.45 -5.55 29.08
N GLY A 552 19.55 -6.68 29.80
CA GLY A 552 18.99 -7.96 29.37
C GLY A 552 20.03 -9.00 28.90
N GLN A 553 19.55 -10.24 28.79
CA GLN A 553 20.36 -11.41 28.49
C GLN A 553 21.11 -11.30 27.15
N LYS A 554 20.42 -10.92 26.06
CA LYS A 554 21.05 -10.73 24.74
C LYS A 554 22.23 -9.77 24.75
N VAL A 555 22.15 -8.70 25.54
CA VAL A 555 23.24 -7.72 25.65
C VAL A 555 24.42 -8.32 26.39
N GLN A 556 24.17 -9.03 27.50
CA GLN A 556 25.21 -9.76 28.23
C GLN A 556 25.91 -10.79 27.33
N GLU A 557 25.15 -11.67 26.67
CA GLU A 557 25.70 -12.68 25.74
C GLU A 557 26.50 -12.05 24.59
N SER A 558 26.05 -10.90 24.08
CA SER A 558 26.78 -10.17 23.04
C SER A 558 28.09 -9.61 23.57
N SER A 559 28.10 -9.03 24.77
CA SER A 559 29.33 -8.52 25.39
C SER A 559 30.37 -9.63 25.62
N GLU A 560 29.92 -10.81 26.04
CA GLU A 560 30.77 -12.00 26.23
C GLU A 560 31.39 -12.48 24.91
N LYS A 561 30.61 -12.50 23.81
CA LYS A 561 31.11 -12.83 22.46
C LYS A 561 32.17 -11.84 21.97
N PHE A 562 32.08 -10.59 22.38
CA PHE A 562 33.08 -9.55 22.06
C PHE A 562 34.24 -9.50 23.05
N GLY A 563 34.23 -10.33 24.11
CA GLY A 563 35.27 -10.34 25.14
C GLY A 563 35.35 -9.05 25.95
N MET A 564 34.22 -8.34 26.12
CA MET A 564 34.14 -7.05 26.82
C MET A 564 33.23 -7.15 28.04
N ALA A 565 33.46 -6.29 29.05
CA ALA A 565 32.49 -6.14 30.12
C ALA A 565 31.17 -5.54 29.57
N PRO A 566 29.98 -5.96 30.05
CA PRO A 566 28.71 -5.46 29.52
C PRO A 566 28.61 -3.93 29.48
N GLY A 567 29.05 -3.24 30.55
CA GLY A 567 29.06 -1.78 30.62
C GLY A 567 29.93 -1.10 29.56
N GLU A 568 31.10 -1.68 29.23
CA GLU A 568 31.97 -1.18 28.16
C GLU A 568 31.35 -1.43 26.78
N TYR A 569 30.76 -2.62 26.58
CA TYR A 569 30.08 -2.98 25.34
C TYR A 569 28.90 -2.06 25.03
N VAL A 570 28.00 -1.83 25.99
CA VAL A 570 26.86 -0.94 25.79
C VAL A 570 27.28 0.51 25.63
N GLY A 571 28.32 0.96 26.35
CA GLY A 571 28.86 2.31 26.17
C GLY A 571 29.39 2.56 24.76
N MET A 572 30.12 1.61 24.17
CA MET A 572 30.59 1.67 22.78
C MET A 572 29.41 1.68 21.79
N ARG A 573 28.39 0.84 22.01
CA ARG A 573 27.25 0.70 21.10
C ARG A 573 26.29 1.88 21.17
N ALA A 574 25.95 2.36 22.36
CA ALA A 574 25.11 3.53 22.56
C ALA A 574 25.69 4.77 21.88
N LYS A 575 27.03 4.95 21.96
CA LYS A 575 27.72 6.01 21.23
C LYS A 575 27.46 5.99 19.73
N ARG A 576 27.33 4.82 19.10
CA ARG A 576 26.99 4.73 17.66
C ARG A 576 25.57 5.21 17.36
N PHE A 577 24.62 5.03 18.28
CA PHE A 577 23.27 5.57 18.13
C PHE A 577 23.21 7.08 18.39
N GLU A 578 24.01 7.60 19.33
CA GLU A 578 24.20 9.04 19.53
C GLU A 578 24.80 9.70 18.27
N GLU A 579 25.87 9.10 17.72
CA GLU A 579 26.50 9.52 16.45
C GLU A 579 25.50 9.49 15.28
N LEU A 580 24.62 8.49 15.23
CA LEU A 580 23.55 8.45 14.22
C LEU A 580 22.57 9.62 14.41
N ALA A 581 22.11 9.87 15.63
CA ALA A 581 21.18 10.97 15.89
C ALA A 581 21.79 12.33 15.50
N GLU A 582 23.07 12.54 15.78
CA GLU A 582 23.84 13.71 15.33
C GLU A 582 23.93 13.78 13.81
N ALA A 583 24.30 12.68 13.14
CA ALA A 583 24.44 12.62 11.68
C ALA A 583 23.12 12.87 10.95
N LEU A 584 21.98 12.45 11.52
CA LEU A 584 20.64 12.73 11.00
C LEU A 584 20.20 14.19 11.21
N GLY A 585 20.96 14.97 11.97
CA GLY A 585 20.56 16.31 12.41
C GLY A 585 19.33 16.30 13.32
N ALA A 586 19.16 15.25 14.13
CA ALA A 586 18.00 15.12 15.02
C ALA A 586 18.06 16.16 16.15
N SER A 587 16.97 16.91 16.32
CA SER A 587 16.78 17.94 17.35
C SER A 587 16.12 17.38 18.61
N HIS A 588 16.61 16.23 19.07
CA HIS A 588 16.14 15.63 20.33
C HIS A 588 16.61 16.46 21.52
N ASP A 589 15.76 16.55 22.54
CA ASP A 589 16.03 17.29 23.77
C ASP A 589 16.70 16.41 24.84
N ASP A 590 16.54 15.08 24.72
CA ASP A 590 17.19 14.10 25.59
C ASP A 590 17.53 12.82 24.83
N PHE A 591 18.71 12.25 25.15
CA PHE A 591 19.15 10.93 24.72
C PHE A 591 19.30 10.04 25.96
N ILE A 592 18.29 9.19 26.22
CA ILE A 592 18.27 8.35 27.40
C ILE A 592 19.03 7.04 27.19
N ARG A 593 19.71 6.58 28.25
CA ARG A 593 20.37 5.27 28.31
C ARG A 593 19.90 4.56 29.56
N THR A 594 19.44 3.31 29.47
CA THR A 594 18.85 2.61 30.63
C THR A 594 19.86 2.31 31.73
N THR A 595 21.15 2.30 31.45
CA THR A 595 22.22 2.19 32.47
C THR A 595 22.42 3.46 33.33
N GLN A 596 21.79 4.59 32.99
CA GLN A 596 21.96 5.82 33.76
C GLN A 596 21.29 5.72 35.14
N ALA A 597 21.97 6.22 36.18
CA ALA A 597 21.45 6.23 37.54
C ALA A 597 20.08 6.96 37.65
N ARG A 598 19.86 8.00 36.84
CA ARG A 598 18.55 8.68 36.78
C ARG A 598 17.41 7.74 36.39
N HIS A 599 17.67 6.83 35.45
CA HIS A 599 16.69 5.86 34.98
C HIS A 599 16.45 4.76 36.00
N ALA A 600 17.52 4.21 36.59
CA ALA A 600 17.41 3.23 37.67
C ALA A 600 16.51 3.72 38.82
N ARG A 601 16.64 5.00 39.23
CA ARG A 601 15.75 5.61 40.23
C ARG A 601 14.29 5.62 39.81
N ALA A 602 13.99 5.96 38.56
CA ALA A 602 12.62 6.02 38.05
C ALA A 602 11.98 4.63 37.94
N ALA A 603 12.73 3.64 37.44
CA ALA A 603 12.29 2.24 37.36
C ALA A 603 12.05 1.64 38.74
N THR A 604 12.98 1.83 39.69
CA THR A 604 12.81 1.43 41.11
C THR A 604 11.61 2.10 41.76
N LYS A 605 11.38 3.39 41.53
CA LYS A 605 10.19 4.08 42.02
C LYS A 605 8.91 3.46 41.44
N LEU A 606 8.85 3.21 40.13
CA LEU A 606 7.68 2.60 39.48
C LEU A 606 7.42 1.19 40.05
N TRP A 607 8.47 0.39 40.21
CA TRP A 607 8.41 -0.93 40.83
C TRP A 607 7.77 -0.88 42.21
N ASN A 608 8.29 -0.03 43.09
CA ASN A 608 7.80 0.09 44.47
C ASN A 608 6.33 0.52 44.50
N VAL A 609 5.91 1.48 43.66
CA VAL A 609 4.51 1.90 43.56
C VAL A 609 3.59 0.74 43.14
N LEU A 610 4.01 -0.08 42.17
CA LEU A 610 3.24 -1.23 41.74
C LEU A 610 3.20 -2.34 42.80
N MET A 611 4.32 -2.56 43.49
CA MET A 611 4.42 -3.53 44.60
C MET A 611 3.52 -3.12 45.78
N ASP A 612 3.57 -1.85 46.20
CA ASP A 612 2.78 -1.32 47.31
C ASP A 612 1.26 -1.37 47.03
N LYS A 613 0.87 -1.26 45.75
CA LYS A 613 -0.51 -1.42 45.31
C LYS A 613 -0.95 -2.88 45.14
N GLY A 614 -0.05 -3.84 45.35
CA GLY A 614 -0.32 -5.28 45.18
C GLY A 614 -0.46 -5.72 43.71
N GLU A 615 0.02 -4.90 42.78
CA GLU A 615 -0.02 -5.14 41.33
C GLU A 615 1.16 -6.00 40.87
N ILE A 616 2.23 -6.07 41.67
CA ILE A 616 3.34 -7.02 41.52
C ILE A 616 3.29 -8.05 42.65
N TYR A 617 3.54 -9.32 42.33
CA TYR A 617 3.66 -10.40 43.30
C TYR A 617 4.75 -11.40 42.92
N LEU A 618 5.38 -12.03 43.91
CA LEU A 618 6.32 -13.13 43.66
C LEU A 618 5.54 -14.41 43.36
N GLY A 619 5.85 -15.03 42.22
CA GLY A 619 5.32 -16.31 41.80
C GLY A 619 6.43 -17.24 41.31
N GLN A 620 6.04 -18.33 40.67
CA GLN A 620 6.95 -19.19 39.93
C GLN A 620 6.43 -19.24 38.49
N TYR A 621 7.31 -18.93 37.54
CA TYR A 621 7.05 -19.15 36.14
C TYR A 621 7.34 -20.61 35.82
N GLU A 622 6.35 -21.37 35.37
CA GLU A 622 6.52 -22.73 34.87
C GLU A 622 6.03 -22.78 33.42
N GLY A 623 6.95 -23.00 32.48
CA GLY A 623 6.55 -23.04 31.07
C GLY A 623 7.69 -23.37 30.12
N TRP A 624 7.33 -23.57 28.85
CA TRP A 624 8.30 -23.79 27.78
C TRP A 624 8.91 -22.46 27.36
N TYR A 625 10.21 -22.27 27.55
CA TYR A 625 10.93 -21.06 27.21
C TYR A 625 11.82 -21.27 25.98
N SER A 626 11.79 -20.32 25.05
CA SER A 626 12.75 -20.23 23.96
C SER A 626 13.75 -19.12 24.24
N VAL A 627 15.01 -19.49 24.47
CA VAL A 627 16.11 -18.52 24.61
C VAL A 627 16.25 -17.70 23.33
N ARG A 628 16.08 -18.32 22.16
CA ARG A 628 16.23 -17.64 20.86
C ARG A 628 15.20 -16.55 20.66
N ASP A 629 13.95 -16.82 21.02
CA ASP A 629 12.84 -15.88 20.82
C ASP A 629 12.67 -14.95 22.03
N GLU A 630 13.36 -15.23 23.13
CA GLU A 630 13.16 -14.64 24.46
C GLU A 630 11.70 -14.65 24.92
N ALA A 631 10.95 -15.65 24.47
CA ALA A 631 9.53 -15.77 24.70
C ALA A 631 9.21 -17.09 25.39
N PHE A 632 8.23 -17.02 26.28
CA PHE A 632 7.60 -18.21 26.82
C PHE A 632 6.41 -18.59 25.95
N TYR A 633 6.20 -19.89 25.87
CA TYR A 633 5.14 -20.51 25.14
C TYR A 633 4.34 -21.40 26.08
N SER A 634 3.02 -21.30 25.97
CA SER A 634 2.14 -22.28 26.58
C SER A 634 2.36 -23.65 25.93
N ALA A 635 2.00 -24.72 26.63
CA ALA A 635 2.08 -26.08 26.09
C ALA A 635 1.30 -26.27 24.78
N LYS A 636 0.31 -25.41 24.50
CA LYS A 636 -0.50 -25.42 23.26
C LYS A 636 0.22 -24.79 22.07
N GLU A 637 1.20 -23.93 22.32
CA GLU A 637 1.98 -23.24 21.28
C GLU A 637 3.20 -24.06 20.86
N ILE A 638 3.58 -25.09 21.61
CA ILE A 638 4.72 -25.95 21.27
C ILE A 638 4.38 -26.88 20.10
N VAL A 639 5.16 -26.79 19.04
CA VAL A 639 5.05 -27.62 17.82
C VAL A 639 6.28 -28.51 17.74
N ASP A 640 6.10 -29.83 17.79
CA ASP A 640 7.17 -30.84 17.72
C ASP A 640 8.33 -30.61 18.72
N GLY A 641 8.01 -30.17 19.95
CA GLY A 641 9.01 -29.90 20.99
C GLY A 641 9.82 -28.62 20.76
N LYS A 642 9.31 -27.71 19.92
CA LYS A 642 9.91 -26.41 19.58
C LYS A 642 8.86 -25.30 19.67
N ALA A 643 9.31 -24.06 19.78
CA ALA A 643 8.47 -22.88 19.66
C ALA A 643 7.78 -22.82 18.28
N PRO A 644 6.66 -22.09 18.12
CA PRO A 644 6.04 -21.80 16.81
C PRO A 644 7.01 -21.27 15.76
N THR A 645 8.05 -20.56 16.20
CA THR A 645 9.13 -20.00 15.37
C THR A 645 10.14 -21.08 14.90
N GLY A 646 10.02 -22.31 15.38
CA GLY A 646 11.00 -23.39 15.21
C GLY A 646 12.19 -23.34 16.17
N ALA A 647 12.16 -22.48 17.19
CA ALA A 647 13.23 -22.40 18.18
C ALA A 647 13.22 -23.59 19.14
N PRO A 648 14.38 -24.07 19.62
CA PRO A 648 14.39 -25.00 20.74
C PRO A 648 13.71 -24.37 21.96
N VAL A 649 12.89 -25.15 22.66
CA VAL A 649 12.29 -24.77 23.93
C VAL A 649 12.73 -25.71 25.04
N GLU A 650 12.82 -25.19 26.25
CA GLU A 650 13.10 -25.95 27.46
C GLU A 650 12.06 -25.64 28.53
N TRP A 651 11.74 -26.63 29.37
CA TRP A 651 10.84 -26.40 30.49
C TRP A 651 11.61 -25.69 31.60
N VAL A 652 11.26 -24.43 31.85
CA VAL A 652 11.91 -23.60 32.85
C VAL A 652 10.96 -23.39 34.01
N VAL A 653 11.46 -23.67 35.21
CA VAL A 653 10.82 -23.29 36.48
C VAL A 653 11.72 -22.27 37.14
N GLU A 654 11.35 -20.99 37.03
CA GLU A 654 12.10 -19.89 37.62
C GLU A 654 11.20 -19.08 38.54
N PRO A 655 11.63 -18.77 39.78
CA PRO A 655 10.95 -17.75 40.55
C PRO A 655 10.99 -16.45 39.75
N SER A 656 9.87 -15.75 39.70
CA SER A 656 9.77 -14.46 39.03
C SER A 656 8.70 -13.60 39.69
N TYR A 657 8.89 -12.29 39.64
CA TYR A 657 7.86 -11.33 39.99
C TYR A 657 6.95 -11.12 38.79
N PHE A 658 5.64 -11.11 39.03
CA PHE A 658 4.61 -10.96 38.01
C PHE A 658 3.82 -9.69 38.23
N PHE A 659 3.60 -8.94 37.15
CA PHE A 659 2.59 -7.89 37.08
C PHE A 659 1.23 -8.50 36.75
N ARG A 660 0.18 -8.09 37.49
CA ARG A 660 -1.20 -8.59 37.39
C ARG A 660 -1.94 -8.13 36.12
N LEU A 661 -1.33 -8.29 34.95
CA LEU A 661 -1.85 -7.81 33.67
C LEU A 661 -3.26 -8.33 33.37
N SER A 662 -3.58 -9.56 33.78
CA SER A 662 -4.91 -10.17 33.57
C SER A 662 -6.04 -9.33 34.19
N ALA A 663 -5.79 -8.68 35.33
CA ALA A 663 -6.77 -7.85 36.05
C ALA A 663 -7.08 -6.50 35.37
N TRP A 664 -6.37 -6.18 34.27
CA TRP A 664 -6.46 -4.88 33.59
C TRP A 664 -7.13 -4.93 32.21
N GLN A 665 -7.49 -6.11 31.71
CA GLN A 665 -8.06 -6.27 30.37
C GLN A 665 -9.35 -5.45 30.16
N ASP A 666 -10.35 -5.62 31.03
CA ASP A 666 -11.63 -4.89 30.93
C ASP A 666 -11.45 -3.37 31.10
N LYS A 667 -10.55 -2.97 32.01
CA LYS A 667 -10.23 -1.56 32.25
C LYS A 667 -9.57 -0.94 31.02
N LEU A 668 -8.68 -1.67 30.35
CA LEU A 668 -8.01 -1.24 29.14
C LEU A 668 -9.01 -1.13 27.96
N LEU A 669 -9.91 -2.10 27.81
CA LEU A 669 -10.98 -2.04 26.80
C LEU A 669 -11.88 -0.81 27.01
N ALA A 670 -12.32 -0.57 28.26
CA ALA A 670 -13.09 0.61 28.60
C ALA A 670 -12.32 1.92 28.33
N TRP A 671 -11.01 1.94 28.59
CA TRP A 671 -10.15 3.07 28.28
C TRP A 671 -10.08 3.32 26.76
N TYR A 672 -9.97 2.27 25.94
CA TYR A 672 -9.97 2.38 24.48
C TYR A 672 -11.29 2.89 23.89
N ASP A 673 -12.42 2.54 24.50
CA ASP A 673 -13.73 3.05 24.08
C ASP A 673 -13.86 4.55 24.37
N ALA A 674 -13.22 5.04 25.44
CA ALA A 674 -13.18 6.47 25.79
C ALA A 674 -12.15 7.28 24.97
N HIS A 675 -11.18 6.62 24.33
CA HIS A 675 -10.07 7.26 23.61
C HIS A 675 -9.91 6.66 22.20
N ALA A 676 -10.74 7.10 21.26
CA ALA A 676 -10.80 6.48 19.93
C ALA A 676 -9.52 6.66 19.07
N ASP A 677 -8.73 7.70 19.33
CA ASP A 677 -7.55 8.09 18.55
C ASP A 677 -6.21 7.81 19.26
N CYS A 678 -6.24 7.05 20.36
CA CYS A 678 -5.04 6.75 21.15
C CYS A 678 -4.09 5.73 20.51
N VAL A 679 -4.49 5.06 19.42
CA VAL A 679 -3.61 4.21 18.60
C VAL A 679 -3.86 4.54 17.14
N LEU A 680 -2.79 4.86 16.41
CA LEU A 680 -2.81 5.06 14.96
C LEU A 680 -1.70 4.25 14.27
N PRO A 681 -1.86 3.89 12.99
CA PRO A 681 -3.09 4.01 12.18
C PRO A 681 -4.23 3.14 12.70
N ILE A 682 -5.46 3.37 12.23
CA ILE A 682 -6.67 2.68 12.70
C ILE A 682 -6.57 1.16 12.57
N SER A 683 -5.85 0.65 11.55
CA SER A 683 -5.57 -0.79 11.42
C SER A 683 -4.87 -1.36 12.65
N ARG A 684 -3.86 -0.68 13.18
CA ARG A 684 -3.12 -1.09 14.38
C ARG A 684 -3.97 -1.02 15.65
N ARG A 685 -4.86 -0.04 15.76
CA ARG A 685 -5.88 0.00 16.83
C ARG A 685 -6.79 -1.23 16.79
N ASN A 686 -7.24 -1.58 15.58
CA ASN A 686 -8.12 -2.73 15.39
C ASN A 686 -7.42 -4.05 15.70
N GLU A 687 -6.13 -4.19 15.38
CA GLU A 687 -5.31 -5.35 15.76
C GLU A 687 -5.23 -5.50 17.29
N VAL A 688 -4.95 -4.42 18.02
CA VAL A 688 -4.89 -4.44 19.49
C VAL A 688 -6.25 -4.80 20.09
N LEU A 689 -7.33 -4.21 19.59
CA LEU A 689 -8.68 -4.52 20.07
C LEU A 689 -9.14 -5.93 19.72
N GLY A 690 -8.79 -6.42 18.53
CA GLY A 690 -9.03 -7.81 18.13
C GLY A 690 -8.33 -8.76 19.10
N PHE A 691 -7.04 -8.53 19.34
CA PHE A 691 -6.26 -9.32 20.28
C PHE A 691 -6.89 -9.36 21.69
N LEU A 692 -7.27 -8.19 22.24
CA LEU A 692 -7.88 -8.07 23.57
C LEU A 692 -9.28 -8.69 23.69
N ARG A 693 -10.01 -8.85 22.58
CA ARG A 693 -11.35 -9.46 22.57
C ARG A 693 -11.31 -10.96 22.32
N GLU A 694 -10.29 -11.43 21.61
CA GLU A 694 -10.13 -12.84 21.23
C GLU A 694 -9.30 -13.63 22.26
N ASN A 695 -8.51 -12.95 23.09
CA ASN A 695 -7.57 -13.59 24.02
C ASN A 695 -7.72 -13.02 25.44
N ASP A 696 -7.54 -13.89 26.44
CA ASP A 696 -7.39 -13.47 27.83
C ASP A 696 -5.94 -13.02 28.09
N LEU A 697 -5.77 -11.87 28.72
CA LEU A 697 -4.47 -11.42 29.18
C LEU A 697 -3.98 -12.30 30.33
N MET A 698 -2.74 -12.79 30.22
CA MET A 698 -2.05 -13.49 31.29
C MET A 698 -1.17 -12.53 32.08
N ASP A 699 -0.96 -12.83 33.36
CA ASP A 699 -0.03 -12.06 34.19
C ASP A 699 1.39 -12.10 33.61
N LEU A 700 2.06 -10.95 33.64
CA LEU A 700 3.29 -10.71 32.92
C LEU A 700 4.49 -10.84 33.85
N SER A 701 5.43 -11.73 33.53
CA SER A 701 6.73 -11.79 34.23
C SER A 701 7.48 -10.47 34.04
N VAL A 702 7.87 -9.82 35.14
CA VAL A 702 8.60 -8.54 35.20
C VAL A 702 9.95 -8.64 35.91
N SER A 703 10.41 -9.84 36.27
CA SER A 703 11.80 -10.06 36.70
C SER A 703 12.41 -11.37 36.16
N ARG A 704 13.73 -11.51 36.32
CA ARG A 704 14.50 -12.73 35.99
C ARG A 704 15.59 -12.97 37.01
N THR A 705 15.99 -14.24 37.19
CA THR A 705 17.14 -14.66 38.01
C THR A 705 18.26 -15.30 37.18
N SER A 706 18.05 -15.48 35.87
CA SER A 706 18.96 -16.21 34.98
C SER A 706 20.18 -15.40 34.53
N PHE A 707 20.19 -14.08 34.76
CA PHE A 707 21.28 -13.17 34.43
C PHE A 707 21.30 -11.96 35.38
N ASP A 708 22.46 -11.31 35.49
CA ASP A 708 22.68 -10.21 36.44
C ASP A 708 22.77 -8.82 35.75
N TRP A 709 22.78 -8.77 34.41
CA TRP A 709 22.85 -7.52 33.66
C TRP A 709 21.48 -6.83 33.52
N GLY A 710 21.10 -6.07 34.55
CA GLY A 710 19.89 -5.24 34.60
C GLY A 710 19.76 -4.45 35.89
N ILE A 711 18.65 -3.73 36.06
CA ILE A 711 18.35 -3.02 37.30
C ILE A 711 17.92 -4.04 38.37
N PRO A 712 18.59 -4.12 39.54
CA PRO A 712 18.19 -5.06 40.60
C PRO A 712 16.79 -4.76 41.13
N VAL A 713 16.01 -5.80 41.43
CA VAL A 713 14.72 -5.65 42.12
C VAL A 713 14.95 -5.13 43.54
N PRO A 714 14.23 -4.09 43.98
CA PRO A 714 14.36 -3.53 45.32
C PRO A 714 14.14 -4.60 46.40
N ASN A 715 15.07 -4.69 47.35
CA ASN A 715 15.08 -5.66 48.44
C ASN A 715 15.23 -7.15 48.02
N ASP A 716 15.46 -7.44 46.73
CA ASP A 716 15.70 -8.80 46.24
C ASP A 716 16.73 -8.82 45.09
N PRO A 717 18.03 -8.64 45.39
CA PRO A 717 19.08 -8.45 44.39
C PRO A 717 19.38 -9.72 43.57
N LYS A 718 18.75 -10.86 43.88
CA LYS A 718 18.81 -12.07 43.05
C LYS A 718 17.98 -11.94 41.78
N HIS A 719 17.04 -11.00 41.78
CA HIS A 719 16.22 -10.70 40.62
C HIS A 719 16.67 -9.38 39.98
N VAL A 720 16.69 -9.37 38.66
CA VAL A 720 16.78 -8.14 37.87
C VAL A 720 15.42 -7.84 37.26
N MET A 721 15.06 -6.55 37.19
CA MET A 721 13.87 -6.09 36.50
C MET A 721 13.95 -6.54 35.04
N TYR A 722 12.93 -7.24 34.58
CA TYR A 722 12.90 -7.79 33.24
C TYR A 722 12.43 -6.74 32.25
N VAL A 723 13.31 -6.50 31.27
CA VAL A 723 13.21 -5.69 30.04
C VAL A 723 12.02 -4.73 29.97
N TRP A 724 10.77 -5.18 29.84
CA TRP A 724 9.67 -4.28 29.54
C TRP A 724 9.35 -3.26 30.64
N LEU A 725 9.47 -3.61 31.92
CA LEU A 725 9.20 -2.62 32.99
C LEU A 725 10.30 -1.56 33.06
N ASP A 726 11.56 -2.00 32.98
CA ASP A 726 12.76 -1.16 32.90
C ASP A 726 12.70 -0.24 31.65
N ALA A 727 12.70 -0.85 30.47
CA ALA A 727 12.69 -0.16 29.20
C ALA A 727 11.52 0.83 29.09
N LEU A 728 10.27 0.45 29.41
CA LEU A 728 9.13 1.37 29.28
C LEU A 728 9.20 2.55 30.28
N ALA A 729 9.86 2.39 31.43
CA ALA A 729 10.04 3.48 32.39
C ALA A 729 10.93 4.63 31.87
N ASN A 730 11.61 4.45 30.73
CA ASN A 730 12.43 5.49 30.10
C ASN A 730 11.60 6.75 29.80
N TYR A 731 10.35 6.56 29.34
CA TYR A 731 9.44 7.65 28.99
C TYR A 731 9.07 8.49 30.23
N LEU A 732 8.86 7.83 31.37
CA LEU A 732 8.63 8.52 32.64
C LEU A 732 9.89 9.25 33.11
N THR A 733 11.05 8.60 32.96
CA THR A 733 12.35 9.15 33.39
C THR A 733 12.63 10.49 32.71
N ALA A 734 12.49 10.55 31.38
CA ALA A 734 12.72 11.76 30.61
C ALA A 734 11.72 12.88 30.94
N ALA A 735 10.47 12.53 31.26
CA ALA A 735 9.48 13.50 31.74
C ALA A 735 9.81 14.05 33.15
N GLY A 736 10.69 13.39 33.92
CA GLY A 736 11.13 13.82 35.25
C GLY A 736 10.61 12.96 36.40
N TYR A 737 10.05 11.77 36.12
CA TYR A 737 9.57 10.86 37.16
C TYR A 737 10.73 10.35 38.02
N GLY A 738 10.61 10.47 39.35
CA GLY A 738 11.66 10.06 40.30
C GLY A 738 12.95 10.87 40.21
N GLN A 739 12.91 12.10 39.67
CA GLN A 739 14.07 12.98 39.50
C GLN A 739 14.14 14.17 40.48
N GLY A 740 13.24 14.22 41.46
CA GLY A 740 13.17 15.25 42.49
C GLY A 740 14.03 14.94 43.73
N ALA A 741 13.76 15.66 44.82
CA ALA A 741 14.44 15.46 46.11
C ALA A 741 14.17 14.06 46.68
N ALA A 742 15.10 13.54 47.47
CA ALA A 742 14.88 12.31 48.22
C ALA A 742 13.71 12.49 49.19
N VAL A 743 12.83 11.50 49.25
CA VAL A 743 11.69 11.41 50.16
C VAL A 743 11.91 10.23 51.10
N ASP A 744 11.10 10.08 52.16
CA ASP A 744 11.31 9.14 53.26
C ASP A 744 11.93 7.77 52.87
N GLY A 745 13.12 7.47 53.43
CA GLY A 745 13.89 6.23 53.22
C GLY A 745 15.04 6.35 52.20
N PRO A 746 16.05 5.46 52.25
CA PRO A 746 17.04 5.38 51.17
C PRO A 746 16.34 4.96 49.87
N GLU A 747 16.67 5.65 48.77
CA GLU A 747 16.26 5.30 47.39
C GLU A 747 14.84 5.66 46.92
N THR A 748 14.04 6.42 47.69
CA THR A 748 12.79 7.01 47.16
C THR A 748 12.99 8.48 46.78
N PHE A 749 12.51 8.87 45.59
CA PHE A 749 12.70 10.20 45.03
C PHE A 749 11.36 10.81 44.58
N ALA A 750 11.15 12.09 44.89
CA ALA A 750 10.01 12.85 44.38
C ALA A 750 10.09 12.98 42.85
N ASP A 751 9.02 13.43 42.22
CA ASP A 751 9.10 13.82 40.81
C ASP A 751 9.76 15.18 40.67
N ALA A 752 10.43 15.42 39.54
CA ALA A 752 10.98 16.74 39.25
C ALA A 752 9.85 17.77 39.11
N GLU A 753 10.18 19.02 39.46
CA GLU A 753 9.32 20.16 39.16
C GLU A 753 9.06 20.19 37.63
N GLY A 754 7.78 20.24 37.25
CA GLY A 754 7.35 20.17 35.85
C GLY A 754 7.09 18.77 35.29
N PHE A 755 7.15 17.68 36.08
CA PHE A 755 6.74 16.33 35.60
C PHE A 755 5.33 16.33 35.00
N GLY A 756 4.33 16.86 35.70
CA GLY A 756 2.96 16.96 35.17
C GLY A 756 2.82 17.92 33.98
N ALA A 757 3.74 18.86 33.83
CA ALA A 757 3.80 19.72 32.65
C ALA A 757 4.36 18.97 31.42
N ARG A 758 5.10 17.87 31.59
CA ARG A 758 5.61 17.04 30.48
C ARG A 758 4.81 15.75 30.24
N TRP A 759 4.36 15.08 31.30
CA TRP A 759 3.59 13.85 31.23
C TRP A 759 2.07 14.11 31.14
N PRO A 760 1.28 13.27 30.44
CA PRO A 760 1.69 12.15 29.59
C PRO A 760 2.30 12.59 28.26
N ALA A 761 3.03 11.68 27.62
CA ALA A 761 3.49 11.87 26.24
C ALA A 761 2.28 12.14 25.32
N GLN A 762 2.41 13.13 24.45
CA GLN A 762 1.43 13.39 23.40
C GLN A 762 1.52 12.32 22.33
N LEU A 763 2.71 11.78 22.07
CA LEU A 763 2.93 10.78 21.04
C LEU A 763 4.10 9.84 21.36
N HIS A 764 3.84 8.53 21.39
CA HIS A 764 4.87 7.52 21.23
C HIS A 764 4.87 7.03 19.79
N VAL A 765 5.98 7.18 19.08
CA VAL A 765 6.16 6.60 17.74
C VAL A 765 6.93 5.31 17.90
N VAL A 766 6.41 4.21 17.36
CA VAL A 766 7.00 2.87 17.51
C VAL A 766 6.90 2.07 16.22
N GLY A 767 7.75 1.05 16.07
CA GLY A 767 7.55 0.03 15.03
C GLY A 767 6.39 -0.90 15.38
N LYS A 768 5.71 -1.43 14.36
CA LYS A 768 4.58 -2.36 14.54
C LYS A 768 4.92 -3.61 15.38
N ASP A 769 6.17 -4.07 15.36
CA ASP A 769 6.68 -5.20 16.15
C ASP A 769 6.55 -5.02 17.65
N ILE A 770 6.61 -3.78 18.14
CA ILE A 770 6.57 -3.47 19.57
C ILE A 770 5.26 -2.81 20.01
N LEU A 771 4.23 -2.84 19.15
CA LEU A 771 2.92 -2.26 19.41
C LEU A 771 2.28 -2.82 20.68
N ARG A 772 2.35 -4.15 20.89
CA ARG A 772 1.74 -4.81 22.05
C ARG A 772 2.26 -4.27 23.38
N PHE A 773 3.56 -4.01 23.47
CA PHE A 773 4.19 -3.47 24.68
C PHE A 773 3.68 -2.05 24.99
N HIS A 774 3.51 -1.23 23.95
CA HIS A 774 3.14 0.19 24.09
C HIS A 774 1.63 0.43 24.17
N ALA A 775 0.83 -0.47 23.60
CA ALA A 775 -0.63 -0.36 23.55
C ALA A 775 -1.31 -1.20 24.64
N ILE A 776 -0.69 -2.29 25.13
CA ILE A 776 -1.30 -3.14 26.16
C ILE A 776 -0.55 -3.03 27.48
N TYR A 777 0.73 -3.38 27.51
CA TYR A 777 1.43 -3.51 28.79
C TYR A 777 1.65 -2.14 29.43
N TRP A 778 2.10 -1.17 28.63
CA TRP A 778 2.42 0.15 29.13
C TRP A 778 1.21 0.90 29.72
N PRO A 779 0.04 1.00 29.02
CA PRO A 779 -1.12 1.67 29.60
C PRO A 779 -1.63 0.95 30.86
N CYS A 780 -1.58 -0.38 30.91
CA CYS A 780 -1.95 -1.13 32.11
C CYS A 780 -1.02 -0.83 33.29
N MET A 781 0.31 -0.84 33.09
CA MET A 781 1.28 -0.50 34.12
C MET A 781 1.12 0.94 34.62
N LEU A 782 0.88 1.89 33.70
CA LEU A 782 0.63 3.29 34.06
C LEU A 782 -0.65 3.45 34.88
N MET A 783 -1.78 2.90 34.42
CA MET A 783 -3.04 2.99 35.16
C MET A 783 -2.95 2.30 36.52
N ALA A 784 -2.24 1.16 36.61
CA ALA A 784 -1.95 0.50 37.87
C ALA A 784 -1.13 1.38 38.82
N ALA A 785 -0.10 2.05 38.30
CA ALA A 785 0.68 3.04 39.04
C ALA A 785 -0.12 4.32 39.37
N GLY A 786 -1.29 4.54 38.78
CA GLY A 786 -2.10 5.75 38.95
C GLY A 786 -1.60 6.93 38.09
N LEU A 787 -0.89 6.61 37.00
CA LEU A 787 -0.36 7.54 36.03
C LEU A 787 -1.24 7.52 34.77
N GLU A 788 -1.33 8.66 34.08
CA GLU A 788 -2.10 8.75 32.85
C GLU A 788 -1.37 8.03 31.69
N PRO A 789 -2.05 7.20 30.89
CA PRO A 789 -1.51 6.65 29.64
C PRO A 789 -1.11 7.73 28.62
N PRO A 790 -0.22 7.41 27.66
CA PRO A 790 0.10 8.30 26.55
C PRO A 790 -1.17 8.68 25.77
N LYS A 791 -1.21 9.92 25.26
CA LYS A 791 -2.35 10.38 24.45
C LYS A 791 -2.49 9.61 23.16
N ARG A 792 -1.36 9.24 22.53
CA ARG A 792 -1.33 8.44 21.31
C ARG A 792 -0.10 7.55 21.21
N VAL A 793 -0.29 6.34 20.70
CA VAL A 793 0.75 5.47 20.15
C VAL A 793 0.57 5.41 18.64
N PHE A 794 1.59 5.81 17.88
CA PHE A 794 1.62 5.63 16.43
C PHE A 794 2.57 4.49 16.06
N ALA A 795 2.04 3.41 15.47
CA ALA A 795 2.82 2.26 15.04
C ALA A 795 3.05 2.28 13.52
N HIS A 796 4.30 2.56 13.11
CA HIS A 796 4.67 2.60 11.69
C HIS A 796 5.05 1.21 11.14
N GLY A 797 5.01 1.06 9.82
CA GLY A 797 5.48 -0.12 9.11
C GLY A 797 6.99 -0.20 8.98
N TRP A 798 7.48 -1.25 8.31
CA TRP A 798 8.90 -1.49 8.09
C TRP A 798 9.37 -1.03 6.72
N TRP A 799 10.65 -0.66 6.66
CA TRP A 799 11.38 -0.63 5.40
C TRP A 799 11.86 -2.04 5.03
N THR A 800 11.57 -2.46 3.81
CA THR A 800 12.05 -3.70 3.19
C THR A 800 13.11 -3.36 2.12
N LYS A 801 13.86 -4.38 1.68
CA LYS A 801 14.71 -4.31 0.49
C LYS A 801 14.38 -5.51 -0.39
N ASP A 802 13.99 -5.26 -1.63
CA ASP A 802 13.54 -6.29 -2.59
C ASP A 802 12.37 -7.13 -2.03
N GLY A 803 11.47 -6.47 -1.30
CA GLY A 803 10.32 -7.09 -0.64
C GLY A 803 10.66 -7.90 0.62
N GLN A 804 11.95 -8.04 0.97
CA GLN A 804 12.38 -8.76 2.16
C GLN A 804 12.59 -7.81 3.35
N LYS A 805 12.21 -8.25 4.55
CA LYS A 805 12.51 -7.50 5.79
C LYS A 805 14.02 -7.29 5.91
N ILE A 806 14.41 -6.04 6.18
CA ILE A 806 15.81 -5.68 6.39
C ILE A 806 16.30 -6.41 7.65
N SER A 807 17.27 -7.31 7.49
CA SER A 807 17.85 -8.10 8.57
C SER A 807 19.28 -8.52 8.26
N LYS A 808 20.07 -8.68 9.31
CA LYS A 808 21.48 -9.09 9.18
C LYS A 808 21.63 -10.52 8.67
N SER A 809 20.74 -11.42 9.06
CA SER A 809 20.76 -12.82 8.61
C SER A 809 20.60 -12.97 7.10
N LEU A 810 19.92 -12.02 6.46
CA LEU A 810 19.72 -11.99 5.00
C LEU A 810 20.78 -11.16 4.26
N GLY A 811 21.70 -10.51 4.97
CA GLY A 811 22.73 -9.66 4.38
C GLY A 811 22.20 -8.41 3.67
N ASN A 812 20.93 -8.05 3.85
CA ASN A 812 20.25 -6.96 3.15
C ASN A 812 20.13 -5.68 4.00
N VAL A 813 21.01 -5.49 5.00
CA VAL A 813 21.01 -4.32 5.88
C VAL A 813 21.38 -3.07 5.11
N ILE A 814 20.62 -2.00 5.34
CA ILE A 814 20.91 -0.67 4.80
C ILE A 814 21.51 0.17 5.92
N ASP A 815 22.78 0.54 5.73
CA ASP A 815 23.52 1.39 6.66
C ASP A 815 23.06 2.85 6.49
N PRO A 816 22.49 3.48 7.52
CA PRO A 816 22.08 4.87 7.44
C PRO A 816 23.26 5.82 7.23
N PHE A 817 24.46 5.52 7.73
CA PHE A 817 25.62 6.40 7.53
C PHE A 817 26.05 6.44 6.06
N GLU A 818 26.00 5.31 5.36
CA GLU A 818 26.27 5.23 3.92
C GLU A 818 25.26 6.04 3.11
N LEU A 819 23.96 5.97 3.47
CA LEU A 819 22.93 6.80 2.83
C LEU A 819 23.20 8.29 3.02
N LEU A 820 23.58 8.69 4.23
CA LEU A 820 23.87 10.08 4.57
C LEU A 820 25.10 10.60 3.84
N GLU A 821 26.15 9.79 3.72
CA GLU A 821 27.36 10.13 2.96
C GLU A 821 27.06 10.25 1.46
N THR A 822 26.28 9.31 0.92
CA THR A 822 26.01 9.22 -0.52
C THR A 822 25.03 10.30 -1.00
N TYR A 823 23.92 10.49 -0.29
CA TYR A 823 22.81 11.34 -0.74
C TYR A 823 22.70 12.65 0.04
N GLY A 824 23.32 12.74 1.20
CA GLY A 824 23.16 13.86 2.12
C GLY A 824 21.96 13.72 3.05
N VAL A 825 22.03 14.47 4.16
CA VAL A 825 21.06 14.40 5.26
C VAL A 825 19.64 14.75 4.84
N ASP A 826 19.45 15.93 4.25
CA ASP A 826 18.12 16.40 3.85
C ASP A 826 17.46 15.52 2.78
N ALA A 827 18.23 15.01 1.82
CA ALA A 827 17.73 14.12 0.77
C ALA A 827 17.22 12.81 1.37
N THR A 828 18.01 12.22 2.27
CA THR A 828 17.67 10.98 2.98
C THR A 828 16.42 11.17 3.85
N ARG A 829 16.38 12.24 4.65
CA ARG A 829 15.23 12.58 5.49
C ARG A 829 13.95 12.76 4.67
N TYR A 830 14.04 13.53 3.59
CA TYR A 830 12.91 13.81 2.73
C TYR A 830 12.37 12.52 2.09
N PHE A 831 13.25 11.70 1.52
CA PHE A 831 12.83 10.44 0.89
C PHE A 831 12.10 9.53 1.87
N LEU A 832 12.69 9.32 3.06
CA LEU A 832 12.10 8.43 4.07
C LEU A 832 10.72 8.89 4.53
N MET A 833 10.47 10.20 4.59
CA MET A 833 9.18 10.74 5.04
C MET A 833 8.16 10.92 3.90
N ALA A 834 8.60 11.06 2.65
CA ALA A 834 7.74 11.40 1.52
C ALA A 834 7.36 10.20 0.63
N GLU A 835 8.19 9.15 0.55
CA GLU A 835 7.97 8.07 -0.41
C GLU A 835 6.84 7.12 0.00
N VAL A 836 6.81 6.73 1.27
CA VAL A 836 5.89 5.70 1.79
C VAL A 836 4.93 6.33 2.78
N GLY A 837 3.67 5.89 2.75
CA GLY A 837 2.68 6.30 3.75
C GLY A 837 3.14 5.94 5.15
N PHE A 838 3.31 6.94 6.03
CA PHE A 838 3.71 6.68 7.42
C PHE A 838 2.64 5.81 8.09
N GLY A 839 3.01 4.59 8.50
CA GLY A 839 2.05 3.55 8.92
C GLY A 839 2.03 2.29 8.05
N ALA A 840 2.41 2.40 6.78
CA ALA A 840 2.52 1.28 5.85
C ALA A 840 3.96 0.74 5.78
N ASP A 841 4.09 -0.51 5.34
CA ASP A 841 5.39 -1.06 4.95
C ASP A 841 5.80 -0.48 3.59
N GLY A 842 7.11 -0.33 3.38
CA GLY A 842 7.66 0.29 2.18
C GLY A 842 8.96 -0.34 1.75
N ASP A 843 9.17 -0.46 0.44
CA ASP A 843 10.40 -1.04 -0.11
C ASP A 843 11.40 0.05 -0.48
N PHE A 844 12.61 -0.08 0.06
CA PHE A 844 13.70 0.85 -0.18
C PHE A 844 14.36 0.57 -1.54
N SER A 845 14.61 1.63 -2.30
CA SER A 845 15.35 1.57 -3.55
C SER A 845 16.19 2.84 -3.74
N HIS A 846 17.48 2.64 -4.05
CA HIS A 846 18.41 3.72 -4.40
C HIS A 846 17.92 4.52 -5.63
N ASP A 847 17.34 3.83 -6.61
CA ASP A 847 16.76 4.48 -7.79
C ASP A 847 15.56 5.34 -7.42
N ARG A 848 14.64 4.83 -6.58
CA ARG A 848 13.47 5.60 -6.16
C ARG A 848 13.88 6.82 -5.33
N LEU A 849 14.88 6.67 -4.45
CA LEU A 849 15.45 7.80 -3.71
C LEU A 849 16.00 8.86 -4.66
N THR A 850 16.85 8.44 -5.60
CA THR A 850 17.45 9.33 -6.59
C THR A 850 16.40 10.05 -7.42
N VAL A 851 15.41 9.32 -7.94
CA VAL A 851 14.31 9.88 -8.74
C VAL A 851 13.46 10.85 -7.92
N ARG A 852 13.09 10.49 -6.70
CA ARG A 852 12.26 11.32 -5.82
C ARG A 852 12.94 12.63 -5.49
N VAL A 853 14.19 12.57 -5.02
CA VAL A 853 14.99 13.75 -4.66
C VAL A 853 15.27 14.62 -5.88
N ASN A 854 15.67 14.02 -7.00
CA ASN A 854 15.94 14.80 -8.22
C ASN A 854 14.68 15.46 -8.75
N THR A 855 13.55 14.77 -8.75
CA THR A 855 12.29 15.32 -9.29
C THR A 855 11.76 16.45 -8.42
N GLN A 856 11.65 16.22 -7.11
CA GLN A 856 11.02 17.19 -6.22
C GLN A 856 12.02 18.22 -5.71
N LEU A 857 13.07 17.82 -4.99
CA LEU A 857 14.00 18.76 -4.37
C LEU A 857 14.87 19.49 -5.41
N CYS A 858 15.44 18.78 -6.39
CA CYS A 858 16.33 19.41 -7.37
C CYS A 858 15.56 20.14 -8.49
N ASN A 859 14.75 19.42 -9.26
CA ASN A 859 14.08 19.93 -10.45
C ASN A 859 12.84 20.77 -10.12
N GLY A 860 12.13 20.48 -9.03
CA GLY A 860 10.98 21.25 -8.57
C GLY A 860 11.41 22.49 -7.80
N LEU A 861 11.80 22.32 -6.54
CA LEU A 861 12.08 23.43 -5.62
C LEU A 861 13.40 24.14 -5.93
N GLY A 862 14.49 23.38 -6.09
CA GLY A 862 15.82 23.93 -6.33
C GLY A 862 15.89 24.75 -7.62
N ASN A 863 15.30 24.24 -8.70
CA ASN A 863 15.20 24.95 -9.98
C ASN A 863 14.34 26.22 -9.87
N LEU A 864 13.17 26.15 -9.23
CA LEU A 864 12.31 27.31 -8.99
C LEU A 864 13.08 28.44 -8.29
N CYS A 865 13.70 28.12 -7.15
CA CYS A 865 14.51 29.07 -6.38
C CYS A 865 15.62 29.68 -7.23
N ASN A 866 16.42 28.84 -7.91
CA ASN A 866 17.53 29.31 -8.75
C ASN A 866 17.07 30.22 -9.89
N ARG A 867 15.98 29.86 -10.58
CA ARG A 867 15.42 30.65 -11.69
C ARG A 867 14.98 32.03 -11.21
N VAL A 868 14.16 32.08 -10.16
CA VAL A 868 13.61 33.33 -9.62
C VAL A 868 14.74 34.22 -9.09
N LEU A 869 15.61 33.68 -8.22
CA LEU A 869 16.73 34.42 -7.65
C LEU A 869 17.70 34.94 -8.73
N SER A 870 17.97 34.15 -9.78
CA SER A 870 18.83 34.57 -10.89
C SER A 870 18.26 35.74 -11.68
N ILE A 871 16.94 35.79 -11.87
CA ILE A 871 16.31 36.90 -12.57
C ILE A 871 16.32 38.14 -11.67
N CYS A 872 15.99 38.01 -10.38
CA CYS A 872 16.09 39.13 -9.42
C CYS A 872 17.52 39.68 -9.35
N PHE A 873 18.52 38.81 -9.23
CA PHE A 873 19.93 39.23 -9.14
C PHE A 873 20.39 40.03 -10.37
N LYS A 874 19.93 39.65 -11.56
CA LYS A 874 20.32 40.28 -12.83
C LYS A 874 19.52 41.54 -13.16
N ASN A 875 18.26 41.63 -12.73
CA ASN A 875 17.31 42.63 -13.24
C ASN A 875 16.59 43.43 -12.14
N CYS A 876 16.87 43.21 -10.86
CA CYS A 876 16.24 43.88 -9.72
C CYS A 876 17.27 44.32 -8.67
N ASP A 877 18.36 44.96 -9.12
CA ASP A 877 19.41 45.54 -8.26
C ASP A 877 20.01 44.60 -7.21
N LYS A 878 20.00 43.29 -7.48
CA LYS A 878 20.47 42.25 -6.56
C LYS A 878 19.71 42.27 -5.23
N ALA A 879 18.42 42.53 -5.28
CA ALA A 879 17.54 42.57 -4.12
C ALA A 879 16.17 41.95 -4.42
N VAL A 880 15.41 41.66 -3.37
CA VAL A 880 13.97 41.36 -3.45
C VAL A 880 13.30 42.54 -4.18
N PRO A 881 12.51 42.32 -5.24
CA PRO A 881 11.95 43.41 -6.04
C PRO A 881 11.16 44.41 -5.19
N VAL A 882 11.43 45.70 -5.42
CA VAL A 882 10.60 46.80 -4.90
C VAL A 882 9.47 47.03 -5.89
N LEU A 883 8.23 46.92 -5.42
CA LEU A 883 7.04 47.14 -6.22
C LEU A 883 6.70 48.64 -6.28
N ASP A 884 6.12 49.07 -7.38
CA ASP A 884 5.65 50.45 -7.51
C ASP A 884 4.40 50.64 -6.63
N ASP A 885 4.16 51.85 -6.10
CA ASP A 885 3.00 52.11 -5.22
C ASP A 885 1.63 51.82 -5.89
N ALA A 886 1.59 51.82 -7.22
CA ALA A 886 0.42 51.50 -8.04
C ALA A 886 0.46 50.07 -8.62
N ALA A 887 1.34 49.20 -8.12
CA ALA A 887 1.43 47.82 -8.59
C ALA A 887 0.17 47.04 -8.22
N GLU A 888 -0.53 46.51 -9.22
CA GLU A 888 -1.71 45.70 -9.04
C GLU A 888 -1.39 44.20 -9.19
N TYR A 889 -1.96 43.39 -8.31
CA TYR A 889 -1.96 41.95 -8.46
C TYR A 889 -3.04 41.52 -9.46
N THR A 890 -2.66 40.62 -10.36
CA THR A 890 -3.60 39.94 -11.25
C THR A 890 -4.27 38.79 -10.50
N ALA A 891 -5.40 38.29 -11.01
CA ALA A 891 -6.08 37.13 -10.43
C ALA A 891 -5.16 35.89 -10.30
N ALA A 892 -4.21 35.71 -11.21
CA ALA A 892 -3.24 34.61 -11.15
C ALA A 892 -2.21 34.79 -10.01
N ASP A 893 -1.86 36.03 -9.67
CA ASP A 893 -0.97 36.33 -8.53
C ASP A 893 -1.69 36.03 -7.22
N GLU A 894 -2.93 36.51 -7.10
CA GLU A 894 -3.77 36.31 -5.93
C GLU A 894 -4.07 34.83 -5.71
N GLU A 895 -4.33 34.06 -6.78
CA GLU A 895 -4.56 32.62 -6.71
C GLU A 895 -3.33 31.88 -6.16
N LEU A 896 -2.13 32.19 -6.66
CA LEU A 896 -0.91 31.54 -6.19
C LEU A 896 -0.57 31.93 -4.73
N LEU A 897 -0.72 33.21 -4.38
CA LEU A 897 -0.54 33.67 -2.99
C LEU A 897 -1.56 33.03 -2.04
N ALA A 898 -2.81 32.88 -2.46
CA ALA A 898 -3.84 32.21 -1.67
C ALA A 898 -3.53 30.71 -1.50
N LEU A 899 -3.02 30.05 -2.55
CA LEU A 899 -2.61 28.65 -2.48
C LEU A 899 -1.48 28.44 -1.46
N ALA A 900 -0.48 29.33 -1.47
CA ALA A 900 0.63 29.34 -0.50
C ALA A 900 0.16 29.69 0.91
N GLY A 901 -0.71 30.69 1.08
CA GLY A 901 -1.29 31.06 2.37
C GLY A 901 -2.15 29.96 3.00
N GLY A 902 -2.78 29.12 2.17
CA GLY A 902 -3.54 27.94 2.61
C GLY A 902 -2.69 26.70 2.91
N LEU A 903 -1.40 26.67 2.54
CA LEU A 903 -0.54 25.48 2.65
C LEU A 903 -0.42 24.99 4.09
N LEU A 904 -0.10 25.90 5.02
CA LEU A 904 0.13 25.57 6.42
C LEU A 904 -1.11 24.93 7.07
N GLY A 905 -2.31 25.40 6.74
CA GLY A 905 -3.56 24.81 7.23
C GLY A 905 -3.75 23.35 6.77
N ARG A 906 -3.49 23.07 5.49
CA ARG A 906 -3.55 21.69 4.94
C ARG A 906 -2.47 20.80 5.54
N MET A 907 -1.26 21.34 5.72
CA MET A 907 -0.15 20.64 6.35
C MET A 907 -0.44 20.26 7.81
N ARG A 908 -0.98 21.18 8.63
CA ARG A 908 -1.39 20.89 10.03
C ARG A 908 -2.32 19.69 10.11
N ALA A 909 -3.36 19.65 9.28
CA ALA A 909 -4.33 18.55 9.26
C ALA A 909 -3.67 17.18 9.01
N HIS A 910 -2.62 17.12 8.19
CA HIS A 910 -1.86 15.89 7.96
C HIS A 910 -0.89 15.56 9.09
N MET A 911 -0.22 16.57 9.65
CA MET A 911 0.72 16.39 10.76
C MET A 911 0.02 15.91 12.05
N ASP A 912 -1.20 16.39 12.30
CA ASP A 912 -2.03 16.01 13.45
C ASP A 912 -2.35 14.51 13.50
N VAL A 913 -2.43 13.86 12.34
CA VAL A 913 -2.65 12.42 12.19
C VAL A 913 -1.41 11.67 11.72
N GLN A 914 -0.24 12.32 11.77
CA GLN A 914 1.08 11.79 11.42
C GLN A 914 1.18 11.28 9.97
N ALA A 915 0.38 11.83 9.05
CA ALA A 915 0.44 11.55 7.62
C ALA A 915 1.57 12.36 6.93
N LEU A 916 2.82 12.11 7.34
CA LEU A 916 4.01 12.88 6.96
C LEU A 916 4.21 12.99 5.44
N ASN A 917 3.94 11.91 4.71
CA ASN A 917 4.02 11.89 3.25
C ASN A 917 2.98 12.81 2.58
N LYS A 918 1.78 12.91 3.16
CA LYS A 918 0.73 13.81 2.65
C LYS A 918 1.03 15.27 2.92
N ALA A 919 1.61 15.58 4.07
CA ALA A 919 2.16 16.90 4.32
C ALA A 919 3.25 17.28 3.30
N ALA A 920 4.14 16.35 2.94
CA ALA A 920 5.14 16.58 1.89
C ALA A 920 4.51 16.75 0.49
N ASP A 921 3.48 15.96 0.14
CA ASP A 921 2.74 16.09 -1.12
C ASP A 921 2.11 17.49 -1.27
N GLU A 922 1.51 18.03 -0.20
CA GLU A 922 0.91 19.38 -0.19
C GLU A 922 1.93 20.50 -0.47
N ILE A 923 3.12 20.40 0.11
CA ILE A 923 4.21 21.37 -0.16
C ILE A 923 4.57 21.35 -1.65
N PHE A 924 4.71 20.15 -2.24
CA PHE A 924 5.10 20.03 -3.64
C PHE A 924 3.99 20.37 -4.63
N ALA A 925 2.72 20.19 -4.26
CA ALA A 925 1.61 20.72 -5.05
C ALA A 925 1.68 22.25 -5.22
N VAL A 926 2.05 22.98 -4.16
CA VAL A 926 2.27 24.44 -4.23
C VAL A 926 3.54 24.78 -5.02
N CYS A 927 4.60 24.00 -4.87
CA CYS A 927 5.85 24.16 -5.64
C CYS A 927 5.61 24.00 -7.16
N ASP A 928 4.81 23.02 -7.56
CA ASP A 928 4.46 22.77 -8.96
C ASP A 928 3.61 23.91 -9.53
N ALA A 929 2.64 24.42 -8.75
CA ALA A 929 1.85 25.59 -9.12
C ALA A 929 2.73 26.84 -9.31
N ALA A 930 3.70 27.06 -8.42
CA ALA A 930 4.65 28.17 -8.53
C ALA A 930 5.55 28.05 -9.77
N ASN A 931 6.05 26.85 -10.09
CA ASN A 931 6.80 26.58 -11.32
C ASN A 931 5.96 26.89 -12.58
N LYS A 932 4.72 26.43 -12.60
CA LYS A 932 3.78 26.71 -13.70
C LYS A 932 3.52 28.20 -13.86
N TYR A 933 3.28 28.91 -12.76
CA TYR A 933 3.07 30.36 -12.75
C TYR A 933 4.28 31.11 -13.32
N VAL A 934 5.51 30.79 -12.90
CA VAL A 934 6.73 31.41 -13.45
C VAL A 934 6.86 31.16 -14.95
N GLU A 935 6.47 29.97 -15.43
CA GLU A 935 6.50 29.64 -16.85
C GLU A 935 5.49 30.45 -17.66
N GLU A 936 4.24 30.49 -17.21
CA GLU A 936 3.15 31.22 -17.89
C GLU A 936 3.37 32.73 -17.89
N MET A 937 3.90 33.29 -16.79
CA MET A 937 4.20 34.73 -16.70
C MET A 937 5.48 35.12 -17.46
N ALA A 938 6.36 34.16 -17.75
CA ALA A 938 7.59 34.33 -18.51
C ALA A 938 8.38 35.61 -18.15
N PRO A 939 8.82 35.81 -16.88
CA PRO A 939 9.45 37.05 -16.44
C PRO A 939 10.73 37.42 -17.21
N TRP A 940 11.40 36.44 -17.82
CA TRP A 940 12.54 36.68 -18.71
C TRP A 940 12.19 37.43 -20.00
N GLY A 941 10.94 37.37 -20.46
CA GLY A 941 10.41 38.18 -21.55
C GLY A 941 10.01 39.58 -21.05
N LEU A 942 9.31 39.63 -19.91
CA LEU A 942 8.80 40.87 -19.32
C LEU A 942 9.87 41.91 -19.02
N LYS A 943 11.10 41.49 -18.71
CA LYS A 943 12.24 42.42 -18.51
C LYS A 943 12.45 43.45 -19.63
N LYS A 944 11.98 43.16 -20.85
CA LYS A 944 12.08 44.05 -22.01
C LYS A 944 10.79 44.83 -22.29
N THR A 945 9.65 44.22 -22.01
CA THR A 945 8.33 44.73 -22.43
C THR A 945 7.58 45.41 -21.30
N ASP A 946 7.67 44.87 -20.08
CA ASP A 946 6.99 45.36 -18.90
C ASP A 946 7.80 45.04 -17.62
N PRO A 947 8.83 45.84 -17.30
CA PRO A 947 9.66 45.64 -16.12
C PRO A 947 8.88 45.75 -14.80
N ALA A 948 7.80 46.53 -14.75
CA ALA A 948 6.98 46.68 -13.55
C ALA A 948 6.23 45.37 -13.25
N ARG A 949 5.58 44.78 -14.27
CA ARG A 949 4.94 43.47 -14.14
C ARG A 949 5.93 42.37 -13.78
N MET A 950 7.13 42.39 -14.36
CA MET A 950 8.20 41.45 -14.00
C MET A 950 8.51 41.49 -12.50
N ARG A 951 8.61 42.69 -11.90
CA ARG A 951 8.89 42.84 -10.46
C ARG A 951 7.79 42.21 -9.60
N VAL A 952 6.52 42.40 -9.97
CA VAL A 952 5.38 41.76 -9.28
C VAL A 952 5.47 40.24 -9.36
N VAL A 953 5.68 39.68 -10.55
CA VAL A 953 5.78 38.22 -10.76
C VAL A 953 6.91 37.60 -9.92
N LEU A 954 8.07 38.26 -9.89
CA LEU A 954 9.22 37.81 -9.12
C LEU A 954 9.00 37.94 -7.61
N TYR A 955 8.35 39.02 -7.15
CA TYR A 955 8.01 39.20 -5.74
C TYR A 955 7.04 38.11 -5.26
N VAL A 956 5.95 37.86 -6.00
CA VAL A 956 4.99 36.79 -5.72
C VAL A 956 5.70 35.43 -5.65
N SER A 957 6.57 35.15 -6.62
CA SER A 957 7.32 33.88 -6.65
C SER A 957 8.26 33.72 -5.44
N LEU A 958 8.94 34.79 -5.02
CA LEU A 958 9.81 34.76 -3.83
C LEU A 958 9.01 34.60 -2.54
N GLU A 959 7.85 35.23 -2.42
CA GLU A 959 6.97 35.07 -1.26
C GLU A 959 6.44 33.63 -1.14
N VAL A 960 6.12 32.99 -2.26
CA VAL A 960 5.73 31.57 -2.28
C VAL A 960 6.92 30.67 -1.93
N VAL A 961 8.12 30.98 -2.44
CA VAL A 961 9.35 30.26 -2.06
C VAL A 961 9.62 30.37 -0.55
N ARG A 962 9.36 31.53 0.07
CA ARG A 962 9.45 31.70 1.52
C ARG A 962 8.49 30.77 2.27
N HIS A 963 7.23 30.69 1.85
CA HIS A 963 6.24 29.76 2.41
C HIS A 963 6.69 28.30 2.29
N LEU A 964 7.11 27.90 1.08
CA LEU A 964 7.60 26.54 0.81
C LEU A 964 8.79 26.19 1.71
N ALA A 965 9.77 27.07 1.84
CA ALA A 965 10.97 26.82 2.62
C ALA A 965 10.67 26.69 4.12
N ILE A 966 9.83 27.57 4.68
CA ILE A 966 9.41 27.48 6.09
C ILE A 966 8.65 26.17 6.33
N CYS A 967 7.63 25.85 5.51
CA CYS A 967 6.85 24.62 5.64
C CYS A 967 7.66 23.33 5.44
N LEU A 968 8.74 23.37 4.64
CA LEU A 968 9.59 22.21 4.40
C LEU A 968 10.63 21.97 5.52
N THR A 969 10.83 22.94 6.43
CA THR A 969 11.83 22.87 7.52
C THR A 969 11.78 21.59 8.37
N PRO A 970 10.60 21.02 8.72
CA PRO A 970 10.53 19.74 9.43
C PRO A 970 11.24 18.59 8.69
N PHE A 971 11.11 18.56 7.37
CA PHE A 971 11.62 17.48 6.52
C PHE A 971 13.08 17.71 6.13
N THR A 972 13.43 18.93 5.69
CA THR A 972 14.76 19.28 5.17
C THR A 972 15.32 20.54 5.84
N PRO A 973 15.67 20.50 7.13
CA PRO A 973 16.06 21.70 7.88
C PRO A 973 17.27 22.42 7.26
N GLY A 974 18.24 21.70 6.71
CA GLY A 974 19.44 22.30 6.11
C GLY A 974 19.14 23.03 4.79
N LEU A 975 18.36 22.41 3.91
CA LEU A 975 17.93 22.97 2.64
C LEU A 975 17.00 24.16 2.84
N SER A 976 16.02 24.04 3.74
CA SER A 976 15.12 25.12 4.10
C SER A 976 15.89 26.34 4.61
N GLY A 977 16.86 26.15 5.51
CA GLY A 977 17.73 27.22 5.99
C GLY A 977 18.46 27.94 4.86
N ARG A 978 19.07 27.18 3.93
CA ARG A 978 19.79 27.75 2.78
C ARG A 978 18.87 28.49 1.81
N ILE A 979 17.64 28.01 1.58
CA ILE A 979 16.65 28.73 0.77
C ILE A 979 16.26 30.04 1.45
N LEU A 980 16.00 30.02 2.76
CA LEU A 980 15.62 31.20 3.55
C LEU A 980 16.73 32.25 3.58
N ASP A 981 17.99 31.83 3.72
CA ASP A 981 19.16 32.70 3.58
C ASP A 981 19.22 33.34 2.18
N ALA A 982 18.95 32.54 1.13
CA ALA A 982 19.02 33.00 -0.26
C ALA A 982 17.93 34.01 -0.63
N VAL A 983 16.75 33.94 0.00
CA VAL A 983 15.68 34.94 -0.18
C VAL A 983 15.75 36.10 0.83
N GLY A 984 16.74 36.09 1.73
CA GLY A 984 16.99 37.18 2.69
C GLY A 984 16.07 37.19 3.92
N VAL A 985 15.51 36.04 4.31
CA VAL A 985 14.74 35.92 5.55
C VAL A 985 15.72 35.86 6.73
N PRO A 986 15.59 36.70 7.77
CA PRO A 986 16.49 36.68 8.92
C PRO A 986 16.54 35.30 9.61
N PRO A 987 17.67 34.91 10.24
CA PRO A 987 17.80 33.64 10.95
C PRO A 987 17.07 33.61 12.31
N GLU A 988 16.44 34.71 12.71
CA GLU A 988 15.67 34.82 13.94
C GLU A 988 14.47 33.84 13.91
N PRO A 989 14.22 33.08 15.00
CA PRO A 989 13.15 32.08 15.05
C PRO A 989 11.78 32.61 14.65
N GLU A 990 11.46 33.84 15.06
CA GLU A 990 10.19 34.49 14.77
C GLU A 990 9.97 34.63 13.27
N ALA A 991 11.00 34.99 12.51
CA ALA A 991 10.96 35.19 11.06
C ALA A 991 10.90 33.89 10.25
N ARG A 992 11.29 32.75 10.86
CA ARG A 992 11.32 31.42 10.22
C ARG A 992 10.31 30.43 10.80
N SER A 993 9.47 30.88 11.73
CA SER A 993 8.37 30.11 12.32
C SER A 993 7.11 30.14 11.46
N PHE A 994 6.11 29.32 11.81
CA PHE A 994 4.80 29.38 11.18
C PHE A 994 4.03 30.66 11.53
N ALA A 995 4.39 31.37 12.60
CA ALA A 995 3.82 32.68 12.91
C ALA A 995 4.08 33.69 11.78
N ALA A 996 5.25 33.60 11.12
CA ALA A 996 5.60 34.44 9.96
C ALA A 996 4.78 34.14 8.69
N LEU A 997 3.93 33.11 8.70
CA LEU A 997 3.03 32.73 7.61
C LEU A 997 1.55 32.99 7.93
N THR A 998 1.25 33.51 9.13
CA THR A 998 -0.15 33.76 9.54
C THR A 998 -0.72 35.03 8.89
N PRO A 999 -2.05 35.10 8.69
CA PRO A 999 -2.69 36.32 8.21
C PRO A 999 -2.34 37.53 9.09
N GLY A 1000 -1.81 38.59 8.47
CA GLY A 1000 -1.38 39.81 9.17
C GLY A 1000 0.10 39.84 9.56
N ALA A 1001 0.83 38.72 9.44
CA ALA A 1001 2.29 38.75 9.53
C ALA A 1001 2.89 39.55 8.35
N PRO A 1002 4.01 40.27 8.57
CA PRO A 1002 4.68 40.97 7.48
C PRO A 1002 5.10 40.00 6.37
N PRO A 1003 4.84 40.31 5.09
CA PRO A 1003 5.31 39.50 3.97
C PRO A 1003 6.83 39.67 3.78
N LEU A 1004 7.42 38.97 2.82
CA LEU A 1004 8.83 39.14 2.48
C LEU A 1004 9.19 40.62 2.25
N GLN A 1005 10.22 41.08 2.96
CA GLN A 1005 10.66 42.47 2.91
C GLN A 1005 11.24 42.81 1.53
N GLN A 1006 10.67 43.84 0.90
CA GLN A 1006 11.15 44.37 -0.38
C GLN A 1006 12.49 45.09 -0.21
N GLY A 1007 13.34 45.06 -1.24
CA GLY A 1007 14.66 45.69 -1.22
C GLY A 1007 15.72 44.94 -0.42
N THR A 1008 15.38 43.80 0.21
CA THR A 1008 16.36 42.97 0.91
C THR A 1008 17.42 42.43 -0.06
N PRO A 1009 18.73 42.59 0.23
CA PRO A 1009 19.78 42.10 -0.65
C PRO A 1009 19.70 40.59 -0.88
N ILE A 1010 19.81 40.17 -2.14
CA ILE A 1010 19.87 38.77 -2.56
C ILE A 1010 21.33 38.43 -2.87
N PRO A 1011 21.91 37.40 -2.23
CA PRO A 1011 23.26 36.95 -2.53
C PRO A 1011 23.34 36.40 -3.97
N LYS A 1012 24.57 36.31 -4.51
CA LYS A 1012 24.78 35.70 -5.83
C LYS A 1012 24.20 34.26 -5.82
N PRO A 1013 23.24 33.92 -6.70
CA PRO A 1013 22.59 32.61 -6.66
C PRO A 1013 23.58 31.48 -6.89
N GLN A 1014 23.44 30.41 -6.10
CA GLN A 1014 24.20 29.18 -6.21
C GLN A 1014 23.23 27.99 -6.23
N PRO A 1015 23.57 26.87 -6.91
CA PRO A 1015 22.74 25.68 -6.86
C PRO A 1015 22.45 25.22 -5.43
N LEU A 1016 21.17 25.26 -5.03
CA LEU A 1016 20.75 24.92 -3.66
C LEU A 1016 20.61 23.40 -3.45
N VAL A 1017 20.27 22.65 -4.49
CA VAL A 1017 20.16 21.19 -4.40
C VAL A 1017 21.03 20.60 -5.50
N PRO A 1018 22.15 19.95 -5.17
CA PRO A 1018 22.93 19.24 -6.17
C PRO A 1018 22.08 18.11 -6.76
N ARG A 1019 22.18 17.89 -8.06
CA ARG A 1019 21.56 16.74 -8.70
C ARG A 1019 22.32 15.50 -8.26
N ILE A 1020 21.59 14.46 -7.84
CA ILE A 1020 22.17 13.15 -7.58
C ILE A 1020 22.40 12.48 -8.93
N GLU A 1021 23.64 12.17 -9.25
CA GLU A 1021 23.99 11.38 -10.43
C GLU A 1021 23.65 9.91 -10.18
N GLN A 1022 23.09 9.23 -11.18
CA GLN A 1022 22.95 7.78 -11.10
C GLN A 1022 24.37 7.20 -11.09
N GLN A 1023 24.72 6.45 -10.05
CA GLN A 1023 25.86 5.56 -10.14
C GLN A 1023 25.49 4.49 -11.16
N THR A 1024 26.00 4.60 -12.39
CA THR A 1024 26.12 3.45 -13.26
C THR A 1024 27.01 2.44 -12.55
N GLU A 1025 26.44 1.31 -12.16
CA GLU A 1025 27.19 0.12 -11.71
C GLU A 1025 28.25 -0.31 -12.73
#